data_AF-A0A3D0ME88-F1
#
_entry.id   AF-A0A3D0ME88-F1
#
_cell.length_a   1.000
_cell.length_b   1.000
_cell.length_c   1.000
_cell.angle_alpha   90.00
_cell.angle_beta   90.00
_cell.angle_gamma   90.00
#
_symmetry.space_group_name_H-M   'P 1'
#
loop_
_entity.id
_entity.type
_entity.pdbx_description
1 polymer ?
#
loop_
_entity_poly.entity_id
_entity_poly.type
_entity_poly.pdbx_seq_one_letter_code
_entity_poly.pdbx_strand_id
1 'polypeptide(L)'
;AGFRGSQAVDTGTIPRALVRSVEVTTGGASAVYGADAVTGVVNFILRDDFEGFQVDIQQGLPERGEGRTTAVDATWGMNFDDDRGNVAVSLSFEDDTGILYGDRDWSRDNGISSVGPRANPSTDPNAPPRAVVDNPTFWLTSQAGSIAPTFGGRSTTYVDINNNGIADCQESEGGRVGYLAGCWITNPDGSVRVNQDGTVLGTLWGQGGDGGVISANRDSLYPETERAVVNINANYDLTDTFNVFFEGKYVEATSTTFSEGDGFYDTLFIQADNPYIPSQLLPVVAQTGGLLLTQDPHDFSDNNPFEYTRETTRFVAGFEWEMSPEHTLEVSVNHGEFTNTSNTTTTVLDRTFAAIDAVKDSSGNIVCRSDLNPSAAYEIDYFAGSNNYANGSYSSDRYYSFTPGDGQCQPLNPFGTYSASEAAQNFITMPLERVLELDQTVLNATLIGEFEFAPRLLDGPIGYATGIEYREESSLNILDPLDLGIMPAGTSYTAGQSVNEVSDWLYTFIDYDNSQQYNTQGEYDVTDAFVEFRLPVLRGRALAEELTIDGAARIANYSTLGEATTWKFGTTWAPNNELSFRGTISEAVRAPNISELFDPKLPITVAANADPCDPNNVANGTANREANCIAALQATGLAQADIFDSNGNYAWTNPLTARFAGVSGGNPALDVETANTVTVGAVYRPEVVEGLTLTVDYWDVVIQDAISAVGSSDILEGCFDSASYPSLGFCNAFTRRGDGGLNFLETGQINFAKLEARGIDFSANYDFTVGENNFGVRLVGSRQERLDRFFNPLDMTDVDPEIMEIQRPRLTASLGLSWDRGPVRVGLQTIYQGKQGVDEIEEVRGIAGQSPLYGSAGFFGNVLISDLNASYQWKDGVNFFAGINNLWDEEPFSTQTAWPVGPRGRTLFLGLSYSL
;
A
#
# COMPACT_ATOMS: atom_id res chain seq x y z
N ALA A 1 5.89 5.91 -11.73
CA ALA A 1 6.76 5.12 -10.84
C ALA A 1 6.52 5.61 -9.42
N GLY A 2 6.38 4.67 -8.47
CA GLY A 2 6.23 4.90 -7.02
C GLY A 2 4.86 5.40 -6.53
N PHE A 3 4.15 4.56 -5.77
CA PHE A 3 3.05 4.99 -4.91
C PHE A 3 3.65 5.41 -3.55
N ARG A 4 3.21 6.53 -2.99
CA ARG A 4 3.68 7.02 -1.68
C ARG A 4 3.36 5.96 -0.60
N GLY A 5 4.36 5.56 0.20
CA GLY A 5 4.22 4.49 1.21
C GLY A 5 4.70 3.10 0.76
N SER A 6 5.22 2.96 -0.46
CA SER A 6 5.95 1.77 -0.91
C SER A 6 7.46 2.01 -0.83
N GLN A 7 8.27 0.94 -0.90
CA GLN A 7 9.74 1.00 -1.05
C GLN A 7 10.21 1.65 -2.38
N ALA A 8 9.31 2.30 -3.13
CA ALA A 8 9.62 2.93 -4.39
C ALA A 8 10.26 4.32 -4.21
N VAL A 9 11.27 4.61 -5.01
CA VAL A 9 12.00 5.89 -5.03
C VAL A 9 11.04 7.06 -5.31
N ASP A 10 11.02 8.08 -4.46
CA ASP A 10 10.33 9.35 -4.72
C ASP A 10 11.14 10.17 -5.75
N THR A 11 10.73 10.08 -7.01
CA THR A 11 11.34 10.83 -8.11
C THR A 11 11.13 12.34 -8.00
N GLY A 12 10.18 12.80 -7.18
CA GLY A 12 9.94 14.23 -6.95
C GLY A 12 11.02 14.91 -6.12
N THR A 13 12.00 14.15 -5.62
CA THR A 13 13.22 14.64 -4.96
C THR A 13 14.34 15.03 -5.94
N ILE A 14 14.16 14.77 -7.23
CA ILE A 14 15.13 15.07 -8.29
C ILE A 14 14.85 16.47 -8.86
N PRO A 15 15.82 17.41 -8.84
CA PRO A 15 15.62 18.75 -9.37
C PRO A 15 15.34 18.75 -10.87
N ARG A 16 14.13 19.17 -11.26
CA ARG A 16 13.69 19.17 -12.66
C ARG A 16 14.62 19.96 -13.58
N ALA A 17 15.14 21.10 -13.11
CA ALA A 17 16.03 21.96 -13.88
C ALA A 17 17.41 21.31 -14.18
N LEU A 18 17.86 20.39 -13.33
CA LEU A 18 19.11 19.66 -13.53
C LEU A 18 18.94 18.41 -14.38
N VAL A 19 17.72 17.92 -14.61
CA VAL A 19 17.51 16.74 -15.47
C VAL A 19 17.86 17.09 -16.92
N ARG A 20 18.90 16.44 -17.45
CA ARG A 20 19.31 16.46 -18.86
C ARG A 20 18.44 15.51 -19.68
N SER A 21 18.28 14.28 -19.21
CA SER A 21 17.46 13.25 -19.85
C SER A 21 16.98 12.20 -18.85
N VAL A 22 15.92 11.48 -19.23
CA VAL A 22 15.44 10.29 -18.52
C VAL A 22 15.47 9.12 -19.50
N GLU A 23 16.09 8.03 -19.09
CA GLU A 23 16.21 6.82 -19.89
C GLU A 23 15.47 5.67 -19.20
N VAL A 24 14.69 4.90 -19.95
CA VAL A 24 13.98 3.74 -19.42
C VAL A 24 14.51 2.49 -20.12
N THR A 25 15.11 1.60 -19.34
CA THR A 25 15.62 0.31 -19.81
C THR A 25 14.71 -0.78 -19.26
N THR A 26 14.06 -1.55 -20.12
CA THR A 26 13.10 -2.60 -19.71
C THR A 26 13.64 -4.01 -19.92
N GLY A 27 13.12 -4.96 -19.14
CA GLY A 27 13.41 -6.38 -19.27
C GLY A 27 14.90 -6.71 -19.12
N GLY A 28 15.39 -7.70 -19.85
CA GLY A 28 16.74 -8.25 -19.64
C GLY A 28 17.93 -7.30 -19.85
N ALA A 29 17.70 -6.10 -20.38
CA ALA A 29 18.71 -5.06 -20.43
C ALA A 29 18.99 -4.42 -19.04
N SER A 30 18.07 -4.55 -18.08
CA SER A 30 18.25 -4.03 -16.71
C SER A 30 19.07 -4.92 -15.79
N ALA A 31 19.26 -6.20 -16.13
CA ALA A 31 20.04 -7.17 -15.34
C ALA A 31 21.49 -6.69 -15.05
N VAL A 32 21.99 -5.77 -15.89
CA VAL A 32 23.29 -5.10 -15.74
C VAL A 32 23.35 -4.19 -14.52
N TYR A 33 22.25 -3.51 -14.19
CA TYR A 33 22.20 -2.51 -13.11
C TYR A 33 22.17 -3.14 -11.71
N GLY A 34 21.96 -4.45 -11.59
CA GLY A 34 22.12 -5.19 -10.34
C GLY A 34 21.03 -6.21 -10.06
N ALA A 35 21.24 -6.90 -8.95
CA ALA A 35 20.41 -7.98 -8.40
C ALA A 35 19.09 -7.50 -7.79
N ASP A 36 18.62 -6.30 -8.14
CA ASP A 36 17.30 -5.76 -7.75
C ASP A 36 16.52 -5.24 -8.99
N ALA A 37 17.16 -5.18 -10.16
CA ALA A 37 16.63 -4.59 -11.38
C ALA A 37 15.88 -5.62 -12.25
N VAL A 38 14.88 -6.29 -11.65
CA VAL A 38 14.19 -7.47 -12.20
C VAL A 38 13.42 -7.18 -13.50
N THR A 39 12.74 -6.04 -13.58
CA THR A 39 11.83 -5.71 -14.70
C THR A 39 12.25 -4.50 -15.53
N GLY A 40 13.19 -3.70 -15.04
CA GLY A 40 13.66 -2.48 -15.71
C GLY A 40 14.36 -1.50 -14.76
N VAL A 41 15.03 -0.49 -15.32
CA VAL A 41 15.60 0.67 -14.61
C VAL A 41 15.19 1.97 -15.29
N VAL A 42 14.98 3.02 -14.50
CA VAL A 42 14.82 4.40 -14.97
C VAL A 42 16.04 5.21 -14.53
N ASN A 43 16.83 5.68 -15.48
CA ASN A 43 18.01 6.51 -15.22
C ASN A 43 17.67 7.98 -15.40
N PHE A 44 18.00 8.80 -14.40
CA PHE A 44 17.91 10.25 -14.47
C PHE A 44 19.31 10.82 -14.67
N ILE A 45 19.59 11.32 -15.86
CA ILE A 45 20.89 11.94 -16.19
C ILE A 45 20.80 13.41 -15.83
N LEU A 46 21.67 13.88 -14.94
CA LEU A 46 21.75 15.27 -14.51
C LEU A 46 22.75 16.07 -15.37
N ARG A 47 22.59 17.39 -15.40
CA ARG A 47 23.56 18.33 -15.99
C ARG A 47 24.74 18.51 -15.03
N ASP A 48 25.95 18.44 -15.58
CA ASP A 48 27.25 18.64 -14.93
C ASP A 48 27.83 20.04 -15.17
N ASP A 49 27.25 20.81 -16.09
CA ASP A 49 27.77 22.07 -16.61
C ASP A 49 26.76 23.22 -16.51
N PHE A 50 25.84 23.16 -15.54
CA PHE A 50 24.79 24.17 -15.41
C PHE A 50 25.39 25.55 -15.12
N GLU A 51 25.14 26.51 -16.02
CA GLU A 51 25.58 27.90 -15.89
C GLU A 51 24.38 28.85 -15.91
N GLY A 52 24.40 29.83 -15.01
CA GLY A 52 23.42 30.90 -14.98
C GLY A 52 22.39 30.72 -13.86
N PHE A 53 21.20 31.26 -14.05
CA PHE A 53 20.12 31.20 -13.08
C PHE A 53 18.81 30.85 -13.76
N GLN A 54 18.08 29.85 -13.27
CA GLN A 54 16.75 29.48 -13.73
C GLN A 54 15.76 29.49 -12.55
N VAL A 55 14.57 30.04 -12.76
CA VAL A 55 13.44 29.91 -11.84
C VAL A 55 12.17 29.55 -12.59
N ASP A 56 11.48 28.52 -12.12
CA ASP A 56 10.19 28.06 -12.60
C ASP A 56 9.16 28.24 -11.49
N ILE A 57 8.03 28.87 -11.82
CA ILE A 57 6.91 29.05 -10.90
C ILE A 57 5.67 28.52 -11.61
N GLN A 58 4.92 27.63 -10.95
CA GLN A 58 3.68 27.06 -11.46
C GLN A 58 2.58 27.09 -10.40
N GLN A 59 1.36 27.39 -10.83
CA GLN A 59 0.15 27.22 -10.04
C GLN A 59 -0.87 26.37 -10.79
N GLY A 60 -1.44 25.37 -10.12
CA GLY A 60 -2.51 24.52 -10.60
C GLY A 60 -3.82 24.83 -9.86
N LEU A 61 -4.90 25.04 -10.61
CA LEU A 61 -6.21 25.46 -10.17
C LEU A 61 -7.27 24.45 -10.68
N PRO A 62 -7.69 23.50 -9.84
CA PRO A 62 -8.78 22.59 -10.15
C PRO A 62 -10.10 23.34 -10.41
N GLU A 63 -10.89 22.90 -11.39
CA GLU A 63 -12.21 23.49 -11.69
C GLU A 63 -13.18 23.32 -10.51
N ARG A 64 -12.99 22.24 -9.71
CA ARG A 64 -13.79 21.90 -8.53
C ARG A 64 -13.33 22.61 -7.24
N GLY A 65 -12.43 23.59 -7.33
CA GLY A 65 -12.01 24.47 -6.22
C GLY A 65 -10.89 23.91 -5.33
N GLU A 66 -11.07 22.72 -4.76
CA GLU A 66 -10.11 22.10 -3.84
C GLU A 66 -9.00 21.33 -4.56
N GLY A 67 -7.84 21.20 -3.92
CA GLY A 67 -6.67 20.48 -4.45
C GLY A 67 -5.69 21.35 -5.25
N ARG A 68 -5.57 22.63 -4.91
CA ARG A 68 -4.65 23.59 -5.55
C ARG A 68 -3.20 23.16 -5.37
N THR A 69 -2.37 23.41 -6.37
CA THR A 69 -0.93 23.09 -6.34
C THR A 69 -0.10 24.35 -6.58
N THR A 70 0.98 24.52 -5.85
CA THR A 70 1.99 25.56 -6.08
C THR A 70 3.36 24.92 -6.13
N ALA A 71 4.15 25.21 -7.16
CA ALA A 71 5.52 24.73 -7.28
C ALA A 71 6.46 25.89 -7.64
N VAL A 72 7.60 25.95 -6.96
CA VAL A 72 8.68 26.90 -7.22
C VAL A 72 9.99 26.14 -7.27
N ASP A 73 10.67 26.17 -8.42
CA ASP A 73 12.02 25.63 -8.57
C ASP A 73 12.98 26.79 -8.89
N ALA A 74 14.11 26.86 -8.20
CA ALA A 74 15.16 27.83 -8.48
C ALA A 74 16.50 27.10 -8.55
N THR A 75 17.24 27.28 -9.64
CA THR A 75 18.55 26.68 -9.86
C THR A 75 19.55 27.76 -10.24
N TRP A 76 20.72 27.72 -9.63
CA TRP A 76 21.84 28.60 -9.96
C TRP A 76 23.08 27.75 -10.17
N GLY A 77 23.89 28.09 -11.16
CA GLY A 77 25.20 27.49 -11.29
C GLY A 77 26.22 28.41 -11.94
N MET A 78 27.49 28.07 -11.77
CA MET A 78 28.61 28.82 -12.33
C MET A 78 29.73 27.89 -12.78
N ASN A 79 30.28 28.19 -13.95
CA ASN A 79 31.56 27.67 -14.39
C ASN A 79 32.69 28.58 -13.88
N PHE A 80 33.82 28.00 -13.47
CA PHE A 80 34.99 28.73 -12.98
C PHE A 80 36.31 28.06 -13.38
N ASP A 81 37.42 28.78 -13.21
CA ASP A 81 38.77 28.32 -13.59
C ASP A 81 38.88 27.88 -15.06
N ASP A 82 38.41 28.75 -15.98
CA ASP A 82 38.38 28.49 -17.43
C ASP A 82 37.61 27.19 -17.78
N ASP A 83 36.38 27.07 -17.25
CA ASP A 83 35.45 25.94 -17.42
C ASP A 83 35.91 24.60 -16.83
N ARG A 84 36.98 24.59 -16.04
CA ARG A 84 37.47 23.39 -15.34
C ARG A 84 36.65 23.00 -14.13
N GLY A 85 35.79 23.88 -13.62
CA GLY A 85 34.94 23.58 -12.48
C GLY A 85 33.53 24.11 -12.66
N ASN A 86 32.57 23.34 -12.16
CA ASN A 86 31.17 23.74 -12.08
C ASN A 86 30.64 23.55 -10.66
N VAL A 87 29.81 24.48 -10.20
CA VAL A 87 28.96 24.30 -9.02
C VAL A 87 27.54 24.71 -9.40
N ALA A 88 26.57 23.87 -9.09
CA ALA A 88 25.14 24.12 -9.23
C ALA A 88 24.41 23.87 -7.91
N VAL A 89 23.44 24.73 -7.59
CA VAL A 89 22.56 24.63 -6.42
C VAL A 89 21.12 24.74 -6.89
N SER A 90 20.28 23.79 -6.50
CA SER A 90 18.85 23.77 -6.78
C SER A 90 18.04 23.79 -5.50
N LEU A 91 16.98 24.61 -5.48
CA LEU A 91 15.98 24.69 -4.43
C LEU A 91 14.61 24.45 -5.06
N SER A 92 13.83 23.52 -4.52
CA SER A 92 12.45 23.30 -4.96
C SER A 92 11.52 23.34 -3.75
N PHE A 93 10.39 24.03 -3.89
CA PHE A 93 9.30 24.06 -2.92
C PHE A 93 7.99 23.71 -3.60
N GLU A 94 7.24 22.76 -3.04
CA GLU A 94 5.93 22.36 -3.53
C GLU A 94 4.92 22.33 -2.38
N ASP A 95 3.74 22.89 -2.63
CA ASP A 95 2.59 22.96 -1.72
C ASP A 95 1.35 22.48 -2.47
N ASP A 96 0.76 21.41 -1.95
CA ASP A 96 -0.43 20.75 -2.49
C ASP A 96 -1.51 20.74 -1.41
N THR A 97 -2.60 21.48 -1.63
CA THR A 97 -3.72 21.47 -0.68
C THR A 97 -4.47 20.14 -0.76
N GLY A 98 -4.98 19.67 0.38
CA GLY A 98 -5.80 18.46 0.45
C GLY A 98 -7.14 18.57 -0.31
N ILE A 99 -7.83 17.43 -0.44
CA ILE A 99 -9.21 17.31 -0.90
C ILE A 99 -9.92 16.36 0.06
N LEU A 100 -11.13 16.67 0.50
CA LEU A 100 -11.93 15.80 1.35
C LEU A 100 -12.93 14.97 0.52
N TYR A 101 -13.41 13.86 1.07
CA TYR A 101 -14.45 13.04 0.44
C TYR A 101 -15.72 13.85 0.14
N GLY A 102 -16.08 14.80 1.02
CA GLY A 102 -17.24 15.68 0.84
C GLY A 102 -17.12 16.67 -0.32
N ASP A 103 -15.91 16.93 -0.80
CA ASP A 103 -15.65 17.90 -1.86
C ASP A 103 -15.92 17.35 -3.27
N ARG A 104 -16.20 16.06 -3.41
CA ARG A 104 -16.49 15.42 -4.72
C ARG A 104 -17.83 14.71 -4.71
N ASP A 105 -18.64 15.00 -5.72
CA ASP A 105 -20.02 14.49 -5.81
C ASP A 105 -20.12 12.96 -5.82
N TRP A 106 -19.11 12.27 -6.36
CA TRP A 106 -19.08 10.80 -6.46
C TRP A 106 -18.56 10.09 -5.19
N SER A 107 -17.91 10.82 -4.27
CA SER A 107 -17.43 10.28 -2.98
C SER A 107 -18.18 10.84 -1.77
N ARG A 108 -18.87 11.97 -1.94
CA ARG A 108 -19.66 12.59 -0.89
C ARG A 108 -20.77 11.66 -0.43
N ASP A 109 -21.07 11.72 0.86
CA ASP A 109 -22.08 10.91 1.54
C ASP A 109 -21.78 9.42 1.38
N ASN A 110 -20.52 9.06 1.68
CA ASN A 110 -20.01 7.69 1.79
C ASN A 110 -19.79 6.96 0.44
N GLY A 111 -19.91 7.69 -0.67
CA GLY A 111 -19.45 7.27 -2.00
C GLY A 111 -20.08 6.01 -2.55
N ILE A 112 -19.36 5.33 -3.44
CA ILE A 112 -19.75 4.09 -4.09
C ILE A 112 -18.73 3.00 -3.75
N SER A 113 -19.20 1.81 -3.37
CA SER A 113 -18.32 0.67 -3.08
C SER A 113 -18.84 -0.62 -3.70
N SER A 114 -17.90 -1.55 -3.93
CA SER A 114 -18.22 -2.94 -4.21
C SER A 114 -18.40 -3.66 -2.88
N VAL A 115 -19.61 -4.15 -2.62
CA VAL A 115 -19.92 -4.92 -1.40
C VAL A 115 -20.28 -6.35 -1.79
N GLY A 116 -19.75 -7.31 -1.04
CA GLY A 116 -20.33 -8.64 -0.99
C GLY A 116 -21.37 -8.64 0.10
N PRO A 117 -22.68 -8.56 -0.23
CA PRO A 117 -23.50 -9.77 -0.05
C PRO A 117 -24.75 -9.87 -0.96
N ARG A 118 -25.30 -11.09 -1.07
CA ARG A 118 -26.57 -11.39 -1.74
C ARG A 118 -27.71 -10.55 -1.18
N ALA A 119 -28.57 -10.01 -2.05
CA ALA A 119 -29.95 -9.71 -1.65
C ALA A 119 -30.53 -10.92 -0.89
N ASN A 120 -31.31 -10.66 0.17
CA ASN A 120 -32.02 -11.71 0.88
C ASN A 120 -32.71 -12.63 -0.16
N PRO A 121 -32.38 -13.94 -0.24
CA PRO A 121 -32.94 -14.82 -1.27
C PRO A 121 -34.48 -14.90 -1.24
N SER A 122 -35.09 -14.47 -0.14
CA SER A 122 -36.55 -14.33 -0.02
C SER A 122 -37.14 -13.09 -0.71
N THR A 123 -36.33 -12.08 -1.04
CA THR A 123 -36.76 -10.83 -1.71
C THR A 123 -36.31 -10.74 -3.16
N ASP A 124 -35.11 -11.20 -3.51
CA ASP A 124 -34.67 -11.37 -4.91
C ASP A 124 -33.75 -12.60 -5.10
N PRO A 125 -34.31 -13.76 -5.51
CA PRO A 125 -33.54 -14.97 -5.74
C PRO A 125 -32.63 -14.91 -6.99
N ASN A 126 -32.70 -13.85 -7.80
CA ASN A 126 -31.86 -13.68 -9.01
C ASN A 126 -30.78 -12.61 -8.85
N ALA A 127 -30.63 -12.00 -7.67
CA ALA A 127 -29.61 -10.99 -7.44
C ALA A 127 -28.19 -11.56 -7.60
N PRO A 128 -27.25 -10.79 -8.18
CA PRO A 128 -25.85 -11.21 -8.26
C PRO A 128 -25.23 -11.37 -6.85
N PRO A 129 -24.24 -12.26 -6.66
CA PRO A 129 -23.57 -12.45 -5.37
C PRO A 129 -22.88 -11.21 -4.80
N ARG A 130 -22.39 -10.30 -5.66
CA ARG A 130 -21.80 -9.01 -5.30
C ARG A 130 -22.47 -7.88 -6.09
N ALA A 131 -22.49 -6.68 -5.51
CA ALA A 131 -23.07 -5.50 -6.13
C ALA A 131 -22.21 -4.25 -5.88
N VAL A 132 -22.26 -3.31 -6.82
CA VAL A 132 -21.73 -1.96 -6.64
C VAL A 132 -22.87 -1.09 -6.15
N VAL A 133 -22.74 -0.51 -4.96
CA VAL A 133 -23.80 0.24 -4.28
C VAL A 133 -23.30 1.64 -3.88
N ASP A 134 -24.20 2.62 -3.94
CA ASP A 134 -24.00 3.95 -3.38
C ASP A 134 -24.38 3.99 -1.89
N ASN A 135 -23.68 4.80 -1.10
CA ASN A 135 -23.86 4.95 0.34
C ASN A 135 -23.85 3.61 1.14
N PRO A 136 -22.77 2.81 1.03
CA PRO A 136 -22.60 1.53 1.73
C PRO A 136 -22.39 1.71 3.24
N THR A 137 -23.26 1.17 4.09
CA THR A 137 -23.18 1.32 5.56
C THR A 137 -22.94 -0.01 6.28
N PHE A 138 -22.50 0.03 7.54
CA PHE A 138 -22.57 -1.09 8.47
C PHE A 138 -23.85 -1.00 9.28
N TRP A 139 -24.82 -1.88 9.01
CA TRP A 139 -26.15 -1.78 9.64
C TRP A 139 -26.17 -2.17 11.14
N LEU A 140 -25.09 -2.78 11.64
CA LEU A 140 -24.95 -3.18 13.04
C LEU A 140 -24.76 -1.96 13.97
N THR A 141 -24.02 -0.97 13.48
CA THR A 141 -23.44 0.16 14.20
C THR A 141 -23.93 1.48 13.62
N SER A 142 -23.57 2.60 14.26
CA SER A 142 -23.98 3.94 13.87
C SER A 142 -23.03 4.97 14.46
N GLN A 143 -22.75 6.05 13.74
CA GLN A 143 -22.00 7.20 14.26
C GLN A 143 -22.66 7.86 15.48
N ALA A 144 -23.99 7.84 15.51
CA ALA A 144 -24.79 8.45 16.58
C ALA A 144 -25.03 7.49 17.77
N GLY A 145 -24.57 6.24 17.66
CA GLY A 145 -24.77 5.21 18.65
C GLY A 145 -26.09 4.44 18.45
N SER A 146 -25.96 3.17 18.12
CA SER A 146 -27.03 2.19 17.93
C SER A 146 -27.31 1.46 19.25
N ILE A 147 -28.49 1.73 19.84
CA ILE A 147 -28.81 1.35 21.22
C ILE A 147 -29.77 0.16 21.27
N ALA A 148 -29.41 -0.89 22.01
CA ALA A 148 -30.23 -2.06 22.29
C ALA A 148 -30.55 -2.19 23.80
N PRO A 149 -31.64 -2.89 24.17
CA PRO A 149 -32.00 -3.12 25.57
C PRO A 149 -30.88 -3.78 26.40
N THR A 150 -30.41 -4.97 26.01
CA THR A 150 -29.20 -5.67 26.49
C THR A 150 -28.97 -6.88 25.54
N PHE A 151 -28.07 -7.81 25.90
CA PHE A 151 -27.98 -9.13 25.26
C PHE A 151 -29.30 -9.92 25.42
N GLY A 152 -30.15 -9.87 24.39
CA GLY A 152 -31.44 -10.57 24.36
C GLY A 152 -32.63 -9.68 24.79
N GLY A 153 -33.80 -10.30 25.05
CA GLY A 153 -35.01 -9.59 25.52
C GLY A 153 -35.76 -8.76 24.47
N ARG A 154 -35.28 -8.67 23.22
CA ARG A 154 -35.82 -7.81 22.14
C ARG A 154 -37.27 -8.11 21.73
N SER A 155 -37.71 -9.36 21.88
CA SER A 155 -39.10 -9.78 21.60
C SER A 155 -40.05 -9.57 22.78
N THR A 156 -39.54 -9.17 23.95
CA THR A 156 -40.30 -9.08 25.21
C THR A 156 -40.24 -7.70 25.86
N THR A 157 -39.24 -6.87 25.53
CA THR A 157 -39.15 -5.48 25.98
C THR A 157 -40.12 -4.61 25.19
N TYR A 158 -41.17 -4.11 25.86
CA TYR A 158 -42.12 -3.17 25.24
C TYR A 158 -41.76 -1.74 25.62
N VAL A 159 -41.14 -1.03 24.67
CA VAL A 159 -40.98 0.43 24.68
C VAL A 159 -41.38 0.92 23.29
N ASP A 160 -42.22 1.94 23.26
CA ASP A 160 -42.88 2.50 22.07
C ASP A 160 -42.79 4.03 22.21
N ILE A 161 -41.65 4.60 21.84
CA ILE A 161 -41.36 6.03 22.02
C ILE A 161 -42.21 6.87 21.06
N ASN A 162 -42.56 6.32 19.90
CA ASN A 162 -43.34 7.01 18.88
C ASN A 162 -44.88 6.88 19.09
N ASN A 163 -45.32 6.06 20.04
CA ASN A 163 -46.72 5.76 20.39
C ASN A 163 -47.56 5.23 19.22
N ASN A 164 -46.99 4.42 18.33
CA ASN A 164 -47.71 3.84 17.19
C ASN A 164 -48.39 2.50 17.51
N GLY A 165 -48.18 1.94 18.72
CA GLY A 165 -48.75 0.67 19.18
C GLY A 165 -47.92 -0.57 18.82
N ILE A 166 -46.72 -0.38 18.30
CA ILE A 166 -45.71 -1.41 18.00
C ILE A 166 -44.52 -1.13 18.93
N ALA A 167 -43.90 -2.18 19.48
CA ALA A 167 -42.66 -1.98 20.23
C ALA A 167 -41.55 -1.54 19.26
N ASP A 168 -40.79 -0.51 19.60
CA ASP A 168 -39.78 0.10 18.72
C ASP A 168 -38.76 -0.94 18.18
N CYS A 169 -38.34 -1.91 19.00
CA CYS A 169 -37.45 -3.01 18.58
C CYS A 169 -38.06 -3.97 17.54
N GLN A 170 -39.35 -3.88 17.27
CA GLN A 170 -40.06 -4.63 16.23
C GLN A 170 -40.27 -3.78 14.96
N GLU A 171 -39.89 -2.50 14.99
CA GLU A 171 -39.94 -1.62 13.83
C GLU A 171 -38.62 -1.61 13.06
N SER A 172 -37.49 -1.78 13.75
CA SER A 172 -36.17 -1.89 13.11
C SER A 172 -35.89 -3.34 12.66
N GLU A 173 -35.50 -3.52 11.40
CA GLU A 173 -35.09 -4.82 10.86
C GLU A 173 -33.78 -5.27 11.53
N GLY A 174 -32.78 -4.39 11.66
CA GLY A 174 -31.55 -4.68 12.40
C GLY A 174 -31.84 -5.05 13.86
N GLY A 175 -32.73 -4.31 14.52
CA GLY A 175 -33.24 -4.60 15.86
C GLY A 175 -33.92 -5.97 15.98
N ARG A 176 -34.55 -6.47 14.91
CA ARG A 176 -35.22 -7.78 14.84
C ARG A 176 -34.28 -8.94 14.53
N VAL A 177 -33.30 -8.74 13.64
CA VAL A 177 -32.47 -9.83 13.08
C VAL A 177 -31.07 -9.93 13.68
N GLY A 178 -30.50 -8.81 14.15
CA GLY A 178 -29.15 -8.75 14.70
C GLY A 178 -29.09 -9.03 16.19
N TYR A 179 -28.05 -9.72 16.65
CA TYR A 179 -27.83 -9.92 18.10
C TYR A 179 -27.28 -8.65 18.79
N LEU A 180 -26.55 -7.80 18.05
CA LEU A 180 -25.90 -6.59 18.57
C LEU A 180 -26.58 -5.28 18.12
N ALA A 181 -27.29 -5.28 16.98
CA ALA A 181 -27.83 -4.04 16.39
C ALA A 181 -28.87 -3.35 17.30
N GLY A 182 -28.85 -2.03 17.36
CA GLY A 182 -29.75 -1.22 18.18
C GLY A 182 -31.15 -1.03 17.60
N CYS A 183 -32.13 -0.83 18.50
CA CYS A 183 -33.49 -0.44 18.16
C CYS A 183 -33.66 1.09 18.08
N TRP A 184 -32.74 1.84 18.70
CA TRP A 184 -32.84 3.29 18.85
C TRP A 184 -31.55 3.99 18.50
N ILE A 185 -31.70 5.25 18.11
CA ILE A 185 -30.63 6.21 17.84
C ILE A 185 -30.87 7.47 18.67
N THR A 186 -29.79 8.08 19.16
CA THR A 186 -29.85 9.40 19.81
C THR A 186 -29.59 10.50 18.78
N ASN A 187 -30.52 11.44 18.64
CA ASN A 187 -30.36 12.59 17.78
C ASN A 187 -29.38 13.62 18.40
N PRO A 188 -28.81 14.54 17.59
CA PRO A 188 -27.92 15.59 18.09
C PRO A 188 -28.53 16.51 19.18
N ASP A 189 -29.86 16.58 19.27
CA ASP A 189 -30.56 17.33 20.32
C ASP A 189 -30.77 16.54 21.64
N GLY A 190 -30.23 15.32 21.71
CA GLY A 190 -30.36 14.40 22.85
C GLY A 190 -31.69 13.65 22.90
N SER A 191 -32.59 13.83 21.93
CA SER A 191 -33.82 13.04 21.82
C SER A 191 -33.55 11.66 21.24
N VAL A 192 -34.34 10.67 21.65
CA VAL A 192 -34.25 9.29 21.12
C VAL A 192 -35.35 9.05 20.10
N ARG A 193 -35.00 8.38 19.00
CA ARG A 193 -35.95 7.87 18.00
C ARG A 193 -35.66 6.42 17.67
N VAL A 194 -36.62 5.78 17.01
CA VAL A 194 -36.45 4.45 16.42
C VAL A 194 -35.36 4.53 15.34
N ASN A 195 -34.49 3.52 15.32
CA ASN A 195 -33.46 3.33 14.29
C ASN A 195 -34.13 3.18 12.91
N GLN A 196 -33.64 3.93 11.92
CA GLN A 196 -34.08 3.85 10.53
C GLN A 196 -33.12 2.97 9.74
N ASP A 197 -33.50 1.70 9.56
CA ASP A 197 -32.69 0.78 8.77
C ASP A 197 -32.66 1.20 7.29
N GLY A 198 -31.47 1.11 6.72
CA GLY A 198 -31.29 1.11 5.28
C GLY A 198 -31.71 -0.22 4.65
N THR A 199 -31.31 -0.44 3.40
CA THR A 199 -31.45 -1.78 2.80
C THR A 199 -30.37 -2.68 3.41
N VAL A 200 -30.77 -3.69 4.20
CA VAL A 200 -29.83 -4.70 4.71
C VAL A 200 -29.45 -5.62 3.55
N LEU A 201 -28.17 -5.58 3.16
CA LEU A 201 -27.66 -6.33 2.01
C LEU A 201 -27.16 -7.72 2.41
N GLY A 202 -26.96 -8.01 3.70
CA GLY A 202 -26.44 -9.30 4.18
C GLY A 202 -25.67 -9.18 5.51
N THR A 203 -24.56 -9.93 5.66
CA THR A 203 -23.76 -10.09 6.90
C THR A 203 -23.73 -8.85 7.80
N LEU A 204 -22.89 -7.86 7.49
CA LEU A 204 -22.80 -6.57 8.20
C LEU A 204 -23.10 -5.38 7.27
N TRP A 205 -23.21 -5.61 5.96
CA TRP A 205 -23.41 -4.56 4.96
C TRP A 205 -24.87 -4.14 4.82
N GLY A 206 -25.06 -2.83 4.84
CA GLY A 206 -26.30 -2.13 4.55
C GLY A 206 -26.09 -1.06 3.48
N GLN A 207 -27.19 -0.41 3.12
CA GLN A 207 -27.18 0.72 2.19
C GLN A 207 -28.10 1.82 2.72
N GLY A 208 -27.52 2.98 3.03
CA GLY A 208 -28.20 4.10 3.65
C GLY A 208 -28.71 3.81 5.07
N GLY A 209 -29.74 4.56 5.49
CA GLY A 209 -30.27 4.50 6.86
C GLY A 209 -29.32 5.13 7.88
N ASP A 210 -29.45 4.70 9.14
CA ASP A 210 -28.61 5.16 10.27
C ASP A 210 -27.36 4.29 10.51
N GLY A 211 -27.07 3.36 9.61
CA GLY A 211 -25.92 2.47 9.71
C GLY A 211 -24.60 3.23 9.67
N GLY A 212 -23.56 2.67 10.29
CA GLY A 212 -22.20 3.20 10.27
C GLY A 212 -21.72 3.48 8.85
N VAL A 213 -21.43 4.74 8.51
CA VAL A 213 -20.73 5.04 7.24
C VAL A 213 -19.31 4.46 7.26
N ILE A 214 -18.82 4.00 6.11
CA ILE A 214 -17.46 3.46 5.96
C ILE A 214 -16.41 4.54 5.70
N SER A 215 -16.86 5.71 5.25
CA SER A 215 -16.05 6.89 5.00
C SER A 215 -16.90 8.14 5.23
N ALA A 216 -16.29 9.18 5.78
CA ALA A 216 -16.96 10.42 6.10
C ALA A 216 -16.52 11.55 5.18
N ASN A 217 -17.42 12.54 5.02
CA ASN A 217 -17.17 13.69 4.17
C ASN A 217 -15.96 14.54 4.59
N ARG A 218 -15.50 14.42 5.83
CA ARG A 218 -14.33 15.11 6.36
C ARG A 218 -13.02 14.33 6.17
N ASP A 219 -13.09 13.07 5.76
CA ASP A 219 -11.91 12.26 5.54
C ASP A 219 -11.12 12.82 4.35
N SER A 220 -9.81 12.67 4.41
CA SER A 220 -8.91 13.07 3.34
C SER A 220 -9.05 12.11 2.16
N LEU A 221 -9.55 12.62 1.04
CA LEU A 221 -9.58 11.94 -0.26
C LEU A 221 -8.25 12.09 -0.99
N TYR A 222 -7.60 13.24 -0.81
CA TYR A 222 -6.25 13.54 -1.26
C TYR A 222 -5.54 14.29 -0.11
N PRO A 223 -4.38 13.80 0.35
CA PRO A 223 -3.69 14.40 1.49
C PRO A 223 -3.14 15.79 1.14
N GLU A 224 -3.01 16.64 2.16
CA GLU A 224 -2.24 17.88 2.07
C GLU A 224 -0.76 17.55 2.16
N THR A 225 0.06 18.08 1.24
CA THR A 225 1.51 17.83 1.26
C THR A 225 2.34 19.07 0.98
N GLU A 226 3.38 19.25 1.79
CA GLU A 226 4.40 20.28 1.63
C GLU A 226 5.76 19.59 1.42
N ARG A 227 6.58 20.12 0.52
CA ARG A 227 7.91 19.55 0.24
C ARG A 227 8.93 20.63 -0.06
N ALA A 228 10.11 20.50 0.55
CA ALA A 228 11.30 21.26 0.27
C ALA A 228 12.44 20.33 -0.18
N VAL A 229 13.14 20.71 -1.25
CA VAL A 229 14.27 19.97 -1.79
C VAL A 229 15.45 20.93 -1.96
N VAL A 230 16.61 20.54 -1.46
CA VAL A 230 17.89 21.23 -1.67
C VAL A 230 18.85 20.25 -2.33
N ASN A 231 19.45 20.65 -3.44
CA ASN A 231 20.49 19.89 -4.12
C ASN A 231 21.69 20.77 -4.43
N ILE A 232 22.88 20.20 -4.29
CA ILE A 232 24.16 20.81 -4.61
C ILE A 232 24.95 19.81 -5.45
N ASN A 233 25.41 20.24 -6.62
CA ASN A 233 26.28 19.47 -7.50
C ASN A 233 27.56 20.28 -7.71
N ALA A 234 28.71 19.63 -7.62
CA ALA A 234 29.99 20.25 -7.88
C ALA A 234 30.90 19.28 -8.62
N ASN A 235 31.67 19.77 -9.57
CA ASN A 235 32.74 19.01 -10.21
C ASN A 235 33.95 19.91 -10.52
N TYR A 236 35.12 19.30 -10.63
CA TYR A 236 36.37 20.01 -10.91
C TYR A 236 37.41 19.10 -11.59
N ASP A 237 37.88 19.52 -12.76
CA ASP A 237 38.98 18.92 -13.49
C ASP A 237 40.30 19.30 -12.83
N LEU A 238 40.88 18.41 -12.01
CA LEU A 238 42.23 18.59 -11.44
C LEU A 238 43.31 18.56 -12.54
N THR A 239 43.06 17.81 -13.61
CA THR A 239 43.86 17.75 -14.86
C THR A 239 42.92 17.45 -16.04
N ASP A 240 43.41 17.57 -17.27
CA ASP A 240 42.66 17.20 -18.50
C ASP A 240 42.15 15.74 -18.51
N THR A 241 42.68 14.90 -17.62
CA THR A 241 42.33 13.46 -17.52
C THR A 241 41.72 13.07 -16.17
N PHE A 242 41.59 13.99 -15.22
CA PHE A 242 41.19 13.63 -13.85
C PHE A 242 40.21 14.67 -13.29
N ASN A 243 38.96 14.24 -13.10
CA ASN A 243 37.86 15.02 -12.57
C ASN A 243 37.49 14.51 -11.17
N VAL A 244 37.12 15.42 -10.27
CA VAL A 244 36.49 15.07 -8.98
C VAL A 244 35.09 15.65 -8.93
N PHE A 245 34.15 14.93 -8.31
CA PHE A 245 32.76 15.37 -8.20
C PHE A 245 32.19 15.16 -6.81
N PHE A 246 31.16 15.94 -6.52
CA PHE A 246 30.37 15.89 -5.29
C PHE A 246 28.89 16.20 -5.58
N GLU A 247 28.00 15.42 -4.99
CA GLU A 247 26.56 15.69 -4.93
C GLU A 247 26.12 15.69 -3.46
N GLY A 248 25.32 16.68 -3.05
CA GLY A 248 24.68 16.73 -1.75
C GLY A 248 23.19 17.03 -1.91
N LYS A 249 22.34 16.28 -1.21
CA LYS A 249 20.89 16.43 -1.25
C LYS A 249 20.31 16.42 0.16
N TYR A 250 19.33 17.30 0.39
CA TYR A 250 18.44 17.27 1.55
C TYR A 250 17.00 17.43 1.07
N VAL A 251 16.10 16.61 1.57
CA VAL A 251 14.67 16.65 1.28
C VAL A 251 13.93 16.61 2.60
N GLU A 252 12.95 17.49 2.77
CA GLU A 252 11.94 17.41 3.82
C GLU A 252 10.56 17.43 3.16
N ALA A 253 9.71 16.47 3.50
CA ALA A 253 8.35 16.39 3.01
C ALA A 253 7.38 16.03 4.13
N THR A 254 6.35 16.85 4.31
CA THR A 254 5.28 16.62 5.28
C THR A 254 4.00 16.28 4.54
N SER A 255 3.31 15.23 4.99
CA SER A 255 2.00 14.85 4.49
C SER A 255 1.03 14.74 5.65
N THR A 256 -0.10 15.44 5.53
CA THR A 256 -1.16 15.43 6.52
C THR A 256 -2.39 14.78 5.93
N THR A 257 -2.92 13.79 6.63
CA THR A 257 -4.18 13.13 6.27
C THR A 257 -5.04 12.99 7.50
N PHE A 258 -6.35 13.00 7.30
CA PHE A 258 -7.32 12.73 8.34
C PHE A 258 -8.21 11.59 7.88
N SER A 259 -8.45 10.64 8.77
CA SER A 259 -9.47 9.61 8.62
C SER A 259 -10.15 9.52 9.96
N GLU A 260 -11.49 9.50 9.95
CA GLU A 260 -12.22 9.07 11.13
C GLU A 260 -11.81 7.64 11.49
N GLY A 261 -11.61 7.40 12.77
CA GLY A 261 -11.25 6.08 13.28
C GLY A 261 -12.47 5.18 13.33
N ASP A 262 -12.37 4.00 12.74
CA ASP A 262 -13.29 2.89 13.03
C ASP A 262 -12.91 2.30 14.40
N GLY A 263 -13.79 2.50 15.38
CA GLY A 263 -13.48 2.24 16.79
C GLY A 263 -13.87 0.86 17.28
N PHE A 264 -14.57 0.06 16.46
CA PHE A 264 -15.13 -1.24 16.83
C PHE A 264 -15.83 -1.24 18.22
N TYR A 265 -16.47 -0.12 18.61
CA TYR A 265 -17.18 -0.03 19.90
C TYR A 265 -18.56 -0.69 19.78
N ASP A 266 -18.59 -1.97 19.43
CA ASP A 266 -19.79 -2.67 18.98
C ASP A 266 -20.60 -3.28 20.13
N THR A 267 -20.08 -3.30 21.35
CA THR A 267 -20.77 -3.92 22.50
C THR A 267 -20.50 -3.22 23.83
N LEU A 268 -20.57 -1.90 23.84
CA LEU A 268 -20.44 -1.12 25.07
C LEU A 268 -21.66 -1.33 25.98
N PHE A 269 -21.44 -1.91 27.17
CA PHE A 269 -22.49 -2.03 28.18
C PHE A 269 -22.57 -0.76 29.04
N ILE A 270 -23.71 -0.07 29.00
CA ILE A 270 -23.96 1.14 29.78
C ILE A 270 -24.74 0.78 31.05
N GLN A 271 -24.14 1.03 32.22
CA GLN A 271 -24.75 0.73 33.52
C GLN A 271 -25.98 1.59 33.81
N ALA A 272 -26.96 1.02 34.52
CA ALA A 272 -28.25 1.65 34.79
C ALA A 272 -28.21 3.00 35.51
N ASP A 273 -27.14 3.30 36.24
CA ASP A 273 -26.94 4.57 36.97
C ASP A 273 -26.18 5.62 36.17
N ASN A 274 -25.83 5.33 34.91
CA ASN A 274 -25.14 6.27 34.04
C ASN A 274 -26.04 7.50 33.76
N PRO A 275 -25.59 8.72 34.10
CA PRO A 275 -26.42 9.92 34.04
C PRO A 275 -26.64 10.45 32.62
N TYR A 276 -25.93 9.93 31.63
CA TYR A 276 -26.11 10.28 30.21
C TYR A 276 -27.23 9.48 29.53
N ILE A 277 -27.75 8.43 30.15
CA ILE A 277 -28.86 7.64 29.58
C ILE A 277 -30.03 8.56 29.26
N PRO A 278 -30.50 8.59 28.00
CA PRO A 278 -31.64 9.41 27.62
C PRO A 278 -32.89 9.03 28.43
N SER A 279 -33.64 10.04 28.87
CA SER A 279 -34.79 9.84 29.77
C SER A 279 -35.86 8.90 29.19
N GLN A 280 -36.01 8.87 27.87
CA GLN A 280 -36.93 8.01 27.13
C GLN A 280 -36.59 6.52 27.25
N LEU A 281 -35.34 6.17 27.55
CA LEU A 281 -34.85 4.80 27.66
C LEU A 281 -34.80 4.28 29.11
N LEU A 282 -35.07 5.13 30.10
CA LEU A 282 -35.15 4.69 31.51
C LEU A 282 -36.15 3.53 31.75
N PRO A 283 -37.32 3.44 31.05
CA PRO A 283 -38.19 2.27 31.15
C PRO A 283 -37.55 0.97 30.64
N VAL A 284 -36.64 1.06 29.66
CA VAL A 284 -35.86 -0.08 29.15
C VAL A 284 -34.88 -0.54 30.22
N VAL A 285 -34.12 0.40 30.78
CA VAL A 285 -33.14 0.16 31.84
C VAL A 285 -33.79 -0.45 33.08
N ALA A 286 -34.98 0.04 33.46
CA ALA A 286 -35.73 -0.51 34.58
C ALA A 286 -36.13 -1.99 34.39
N GLN A 287 -36.26 -2.45 33.15
CA GLN A 287 -36.59 -3.85 32.82
C GLN A 287 -35.34 -4.72 32.66
N THR A 288 -34.25 -4.15 32.17
CA THR A 288 -33.11 -4.93 31.65
C THR A 288 -31.81 -4.74 32.43
N GLY A 289 -31.72 -3.71 33.28
CA GLY A 289 -30.57 -3.44 34.14
C GLY A 289 -29.45 -2.61 33.50
N GLY A 290 -29.58 -2.21 32.23
CA GLY A 290 -28.59 -1.40 31.52
C GLY A 290 -29.03 -1.12 30.08
N LEU A 291 -28.08 -0.71 29.23
CA LEU A 291 -28.22 -0.64 27.79
C LEU A 291 -26.99 -1.25 27.12
N LEU A 292 -27.16 -1.77 25.91
CA LEU A 292 -26.05 -2.10 25.02
C LEU A 292 -25.95 -1.03 23.94
N LEU A 293 -24.74 -0.58 23.63
CA LEU A 293 -24.46 0.43 22.63
C LEU A 293 -23.40 -0.11 21.65
N THR A 294 -23.69 0.05 20.36
CA THR A 294 -22.73 -0.14 19.27
C THR A 294 -22.54 1.20 18.56
N GLN A 295 -21.30 1.67 18.41
CA GLN A 295 -21.02 3.00 17.89
C GLN A 295 -19.68 3.09 17.17
N ASP A 296 -19.64 3.81 16.05
CA ASP A 296 -18.40 4.28 15.41
C ASP A 296 -18.35 5.80 15.51
N PRO A 297 -17.97 6.34 16.70
CA PRO A 297 -18.20 7.73 17.03
C PRO A 297 -17.29 8.64 16.20
N HIS A 298 -17.88 9.65 15.58
CA HIS A 298 -17.10 10.72 14.93
C HIS A 298 -16.24 11.49 15.95
N ASP A 299 -16.77 11.69 17.16
CA ASP A 299 -16.33 12.74 18.07
C ASP A 299 -15.49 12.26 19.25
N PHE A 300 -15.04 11.02 19.25
CA PHE A 300 -14.09 10.55 20.26
C PHE A 300 -12.66 11.02 19.96
N SER A 301 -12.35 11.25 18.67
CA SER A 301 -11.01 11.61 18.19
C SER A 301 -11.06 12.60 17.01
N ASP A 302 -11.96 13.60 17.09
CA ASP A 302 -12.40 14.46 15.98
C ASP A 302 -11.32 15.37 15.35
N ASN A 303 -10.13 15.49 15.95
CA ASN A 303 -9.08 16.42 15.52
C ASN A 303 -7.66 15.83 15.62
N ASN A 304 -7.52 14.61 15.11
CA ASN A 304 -6.31 13.81 15.21
C ASN A 304 -5.77 13.45 13.82
N PRO A 305 -5.18 14.41 13.09
CA PRO A 305 -4.59 14.10 11.80
C PRO A 305 -3.41 13.13 11.96
N PHE A 306 -3.21 12.30 10.95
CA PHE A 306 -2.00 11.54 10.75
C PHE A 306 -1.02 12.44 9.99
N GLU A 307 0.11 12.74 10.62
CA GLU A 307 1.18 13.52 10.03
C GLU A 307 2.38 12.61 9.77
N TYR A 308 2.91 12.67 8.56
CA TYR A 308 4.10 11.94 8.15
C TYR A 308 5.17 12.92 7.69
N THR A 309 6.29 12.94 8.38
CA THR A 309 7.46 13.75 8.02
C THR A 309 8.55 12.85 7.50
N ARG A 310 8.97 13.08 6.25
CA ARG A 310 10.03 12.33 5.58
C ARG A 310 11.22 13.23 5.35
N GLU A 311 12.36 12.79 5.85
CA GLU A 311 13.64 13.46 5.66
C GLU A 311 14.57 12.53 4.87
N THR A 312 15.30 13.09 3.91
CA THR A 312 16.31 12.35 3.15
C THR A 312 17.56 13.19 3.02
N THR A 313 18.68 12.68 3.52
CA THR A 313 20.01 13.26 3.31
C THR A 313 20.83 12.31 2.46
N ARG A 314 21.49 12.81 1.42
CA ARG A 314 22.37 12.00 0.57
C ARG A 314 23.62 12.76 0.16
N PHE A 315 24.76 12.10 0.23
CA PHE A 315 26.04 12.60 -0.24
C PHE A 315 26.67 11.60 -1.20
N VAL A 316 27.15 12.10 -2.34
CA VAL A 316 27.99 11.35 -3.26
C VAL A 316 29.29 12.11 -3.44
N ALA A 317 30.41 11.42 -3.38
CA ALA A 317 31.70 11.99 -3.73
C ALA A 317 32.53 10.97 -4.48
N GLY A 318 33.28 11.43 -5.47
CA GLY A 318 34.07 10.53 -6.29
C GLY A 318 35.06 11.23 -7.19
N PHE A 319 35.69 10.44 -8.03
CA PHE A 319 36.54 10.93 -9.09
C PHE A 319 36.40 10.07 -10.34
N GLU A 320 36.65 10.70 -11.48
CA GLU A 320 36.80 10.06 -12.77
C GLU A 320 38.22 10.28 -13.27
N TRP A 321 38.83 9.23 -13.79
CA TRP A 321 40.20 9.25 -14.30
C TRP A 321 40.28 8.57 -15.67
N GLU A 322 40.54 9.37 -16.71
CA GLU A 322 41.00 8.87 -18.01
C GLU A 322 42.46 8.41 -17.88
N MET A 323 42.65 7.12 -17.59
CA MET A 323 43.98 6.54 -17.38
C MET A 323 44.80 6.50 -18.68
N SER A 324 44.10 6.38 -19.80
CA SER A 324 44.61 6.38 -21.16
C SER A 324 43.46 6.66 -22.13
N PRO A 325 43.74 7.03 -23.40
CA PRO A 325 42.67 7.22 -24.38
C PRO A 325 41.74 6.01 -24.40
N GLU A 326 40.43 6.26 -24.40
CA GLU A 326 39.37 5.24 -24.42
C GLU A 326 39.26 4.39 -23.14
N HIS A 327 39.94 4.73 -22.04
CA HIS A 327 39.83 4.00 -20.76
C HIS A 327 39.62 4.95 -19.57
N THR A 328 38.43 4.87 -18.95
CA THR A 328 38.03 5.73 -17.84
C THR A 328 37.69 4.88 -16.61
N LEU A 329 38.30 5.23 -15.48
CA LEU A 329 37.99 4.68 -14.16
C LEU A 329 37.17 5.71 -13.36
N GLU A 330 35.99 5.33 -12.90
CA GLU A 330 35.22 6.06 -11.90
C GLU A 330 35.32 5.34 -10.55
N VAL A 331 35.51 6.11 -9.48
CA VAL A 331 35.39 5.61 -8.11
C VAL A 331 34.51 6.58 -7.32
N SER A 332 33.49 6.05 -6.65
CA SER A 332 32.54 6.86 -5.89
C SER A 332 32.17 6.22 -4.55
N VAL A 333 31.84 7.08 -3.59
CA VAL A 333 31.12 6.73 -2.36
C VAL A 333 29.79 7.46 -2.38
N ASN A 334 28.72 6.74 -2.08
CA ASN A 334 27.37 7.26 -1.88
C ASN A 334 26.94 6.87 -0.46
N HIS A 335 26.52 7.83 0.33
CA HIS A 335 25.96 7.60 1.66
C HIS A 335 24.65 8.36 1.77
N GLY A 336 23.60 7.68 2.21
CA GLY A 336 22.28 8.27 2.38
C GLY A 336 21.57 7.77 3.62
N GLU A 337 20.85 8.68 4.24
CA GLU A 337 20.00 8.46 5.41
C GLU A 337 18.57 8.90 5.04
N PHE A 338 17.59 8.06 5.37
CA PHE A 338 16.18 8.36 5.23
C PHE A 338 15.48 8.14 6.57
N THR A 339 14.71 9.14 7.02
CA THR A 339 13.88 9.04 8.22
C THR A 339 12.44 9.31 7.86
N ASN A 340 11.52 8.47 8.32
CA ASN A 340 10.09 8.71 8.25
C ASN A 340 9.50 8.68 9.66
N THR A 341 9.12 9.85 10.15
CA THR A 341 8.44 10.04 11.44
C THR A 341 6.94 10.09 11.20
N SER A 342 6.20 9.20 11.88
CA SER A 342 4.74 9.17 11.85
C SER A 342 4.22 9.64 13.20
N ASN A 343 3.51 10.78 13.18
CA ASN A 343 2.80 11.33 14.31
C ASN A 343 1.31 11.06 14.14
N THR A 344 0.74 10.33 15.08
CA THR A 344 -0.68 9.95 15.07
C THR A 344 -1.25 10.13 16.47
N THR A 345 -2.57 10.05 16.61
CA THR A 345 -3.20 9.97 17.93
C THR A 345 -3.99 8.68 17.99
N THR A 346 -3.82 7.93 19.07
CA THR A 346 -4.61 6.73 19.34
C THR A 346 -5.62 6.99 20.44
N THR A 347 -6.69 6.20 20.44
CA THR A 347 -7.56 6.07 21.60
C THR A 347 -6.98 5.03 22.56
N VAL A 348 -7.16 5.23 23.86
CA VAL A 348 -6.64 4.35 24.92
C VAL A 348 -7.81 3.63 25.58
N LEU A 349 -7.80 2.30 25.54
CA LEU A 349 -8.98 1.49 25.88
C LEU A 349 -9.40 1.65 27.35
N ASP A 350 -8.47 1.58 28.31
CA ASP A 350 -8.82 1.71 29.73
C ASP A 350 -9.40 3.09 30.05
N ARG A 351 -8.87 4.14 29.45
CA ARG A 351 -9.39 5.51 29.59
C ARG A 351 -10.78 5.64 29.00
N THR A 352 -11.00 5.06 27.82
CA THR A 352 -12.29 5.13 27.13
C THR A 352 -13.38 4.45 27.94
N PHE A 353 -13.14 3.21 28.39
CA PHE A 353 -14.10 2.48 29.20
C PHE A 353 -14.32 3.13 30.57
N ALA A 354 -13.26 3.65 31.21
CA ALA A 354 -13.37 4.38 32.48
C ALA A 354 -14.16 5.70 32.35
N ALA A 355 -14.00 6.41 31.22
CA ALA A 355 -14.69 7.66 30.93
C ALA A 355 -16.19 7.44 30.64
N ILE A 356 -16.52 6.33 29.97
CA ILE A 356 -17.92 5.93 29.70
C ILE A 356 -18.64 5.53 31.00
N ASP A 357 -17.94 4.93 31.98
CA ASP A 357 -18.49 4.60 33.29
C ASP A 357 -18.69 5.84 34.19
N ALA A 358 -19.62 6.69 33.79
CA ALA A 358 -19.96 7.94 34.46
C ALA A 358 -21.09 7.78 35.49
N VAL A 359 -21.04 8.55 36.57
CA VAL A 359 -22.02 8.56 37.67
C VAL A 359 -22.26 9.98 38.19
N LYS A 360 -23.32 10.17 38.99
CA LYS A 360 -23.52 11.42 39.74
C LYS A 360 -22.85 11.36 41.11
N ASP A 361 -22.04 12.36 41.41
CA ASP A 361 -21.49 12.56 42.76
C ASP A 361 -22.57 13.03 43.76
N SER A 362 -22.19 13.18 45.02
CA SER A 362 -23.09 13.66 46.09
C SER A 362 -23.61 15.10 45.89
N SER A 363 -22.97 15.88 45.02
CA SER A 363 -23.37 17.24 44.64
C SER A 363 -24.21 17.28 43.36
N GLY A 364 -24.38 16.14 42.67
CA GLY A 364 -25.11 16.00 41.42
C GLY A 364 -24.27 16.26 40.16
N ASN A 365 -22.96 16.44 40.27
CA ASN A 365 -22.07 16.56 39.12
C ASN A 365 -21.86 15.19 38.48
N ILE A 366 -21.72 15.15 37.15
CA ILE A 366 -21.34 13.94 36.43
C ILE A 366 -19.82 13.79 36.52
N VAL A 367 -19.35 12.65 37.02
CA VAL A 367 -17.94 12.30 37.22
C VAL A 367 -17.70 10.85 36.80
N CYS A 368 -16.46 10.46 36.54
CA CYS A 368 -16.14 9.04 36.33
C CYS A 368 -16.31 8.26 37.62
N ARG A 369 -16.78 7.02 37.56
CA ARG A 369 -16.92 6.16 38.74
C ARG A 369 -15.58 5.90 39.42
N SER A 370 -14.51 5.81 38.63
CA SER A 370 -13.12 5.65 39.07
C SER A 370 -12.65 6.77 40.01
N ASP A 371 -13.19 7.99 39.87
CA ASP A 371 -12.84 9.12 40.75
C ASP A 371 -13.52 9.05 42.12
N LEU A 372 -14.71 8.47 42.19
CA LEU A 372 -15.43 8.27 43.46
C LEU A 372 -14.99 6.98 44.17
N ASN A 373 -14.68 5.94 43.40
CA ASN A 373 -14.19 4.67 43.87
C ASN A 373 -13.00 4.22 43.00
N PRO A 374 -11.76 4.46 43.44
CA PRO A 374 -10.55 4.09 42.71
C PRO A 374 -10.36 2.57 42.46
N SER A 375 -11.20 1.74 43.08
CA SER A 375 -11.21 0.27 42.90
C SER A 375 -12.44 -0.23 42.14
N ALA A 376 -13.22 0.66 41.52
CA ALA A 376 -14.33 0.26 40.69
C ALA A 376 -13.84 -0.52 39.47
N ALA A 377 -14.57 -1.56 39.07
CA ALA A 377 -14.37 -2.18 37.78
C ALA A 377 -15.23 -1.45 36.74
N TYR A 378 -14.65 -1.18 35.57
CA TYR A 378 -15.37 -0.72 34.39
C TYR A 378 -15.69 -1.91 33.48
N GLU A 379 -16.79 -1.81 32.75
CA GLU A 379 -17.15 -2.80 31.71
C GLU A 379 -16.28 -2.57 30.47
N ILE A 380 -15.92 -3.64 29.77
CA ILE A 380 -15.17 -3.57 28.52
C ILE A 380 -15.97 -4.16 27.37
N ASP A 381 -15.60 -3.78 26.15
CA ASP A 381 -16.17 -4.33 24.93
C ASP A 381 -15.88 -5.85 24.81
N TYR A 382 -16.80 -6.57 24.17
CA TYR A 382 -16.72 -8.00 23.91
C TYR A 382 -15.46 -8.42 23.14
N PHE A 383 -15.02 -7.63 22.15
CA PHE A 383 -13.81 -7.89 21.38
C PHE A 383 -12.56 -7.75 22.26
N ALA A 384 -12.49 -6.71 23.09
CA ALA A 384 -11.41 -6.55 24.06
C ALA A 384 -11.36 -7.74 25.04
N GLY A 385 -12.51 -8.13 25.61
CA GLY A 385 -12.60 -9.29 26.51
C GLY A 385 -12.18 -10.60 25.83
N SER A 386 -12.61 -10.82 24.59
CA SER A 386 -12.30 -12.02 23.79
C SER A 386 -10.81 -12.14 23.43
N ASN A 387 -10.10 -11.01 23.32
CA ASN A 387 -8.67 -10.94 23.08
C ASN A 387 -7.84 -10.84 24.38
N ASN A 388 -8.41 -11.28 25.51
CA ASN A 388 -7.77 -11.37 26.83
C ASN A 388 -7.36 -10.04 27.47
N TYR A 389 -7.95 -8.90 27.08
CA TYR A 389 -7.68 -7.60 27.72
C TYR A 389 -7.80 -7.63 29.26
N ALA A 390 -8.79 -8.37 29.76
CA ALA A 390 -9.04 -8.58 31.18
C ALA A 390 -8.99 -10.08 31.57
N ASN A 391 -8.06 -10.86 31.01
CA ASN A 391 -7.89 -12.29 31.31
C ASN A 391 -9.18 -13.12 31.09
N GLY A 392 -9.89 -12.85 29.99
CA GLY A 392 -11.17 -13.49 29.64
C GLY A 392 -12.40 -12.97 30.41
N SER A 393 -12.24 -11.91 31.22
CA SER A 393 -13.34 -11.16 31.82
C SER A 393 -13.90 -10.11 30.84
N TYR A 394 -15.14 -9.68 31.06
CA TYR A 394 -15.80 -8.56 30.35
C TYR A 394 -15.85 -7.26 31.17
N SER A 395 -15.13 -7.24 32.29
CA SER A 395 -14.90 -6.05 33.11
C SER A 395 -13.47 -6.06 33.66
N SER A 396 -12.89 -4.89 33.88
CA SER A 396 -11.54 -4.70 34.42
C SER A 396 -11.54 -3.68 35.55
N ASP A 397 -10.80 -3.95 36.62
CA ASP A 397 -10.47 -3.01 37.71
C ASP A 397 -9.04 -2.46 37.60
N ARG A 398 -8.38 -2.71 36.45
CA ARG A 398 -7.01 -2.31 36.18
C ARG A 398 -6.98 -1.08 35.28
N TYR A 399 -6.35 -0.02 35.76
CA TYR A 399 -6.17 1.25 35.05
C TYR A 399 -4.69 1.39 34.68
N TYR A 400 -4.37 1.07 33.43
CA TYR A 400 -3.00 0.91 32.92
C TYR A 400 -2.33 2.22 32.55
N SER A 401 -3.09 3.23 32.12
CA SER A 401 -2.56 4.46 31.53
C SER A 401 -2.74 5.71 32.41
N PHE A 402 -3.44 5.60 33.54
CA PHE A 402 -3.71 6.69 34.47
C PHE A 402 -3.93 6.20 35.91
N THR A 403 -4.07 7.14 36.87
CA THR A 403 -4.34 6.85 38.28
C THR A 403 -5.79 7.18 38.65
N PRO A 404 -6.65 6.21 39.03
CA PRO A 404 -8.03 6.52 39.38
C PRO A 404 -8.10 7.26 40.73
N GLY A 405 -9.04 8.21 40.87
CA GLY A 405 -9.22 8.98 42.11
C GLY A 405 -8.39 10.26 42.22
N ASP A 406 -7.57 10.58 41.22
CA ASP A 406 -6.80 11.82 41.17
C ASP A 406 -7.52 12.96 40.41
N GLY A 407 -8.70 12.66 39.83
CA GLY A 407 -9.53 13.61 39.09
C GLY A 407 -9.10 13.81 37.62
N GLN A 408 -8.19 12.99 37.09
CA GLN A 408 -7.80 13.04 35.67
C GLN A 408 -8.93 12.59 34.75
N CYS A 409 -9.74 11.60 35.17
CA CYS A 409 -10.78 11.05 34.32
C CYS A 409 -11.85 12.09 33.98
N GLN A 410 -12.17 12.20 32.70
CA GLN A 410 -13.20 13.11 32.19
C GLN A 410 -14.36 12.28 31.64
N PRO A 411 -15.60 12.45 32.17
CA PRO A 411 -16.75 11.66 31.72
C PRO A 411 -17.03 11.81 30.23
N LEU A 412 -17.16 10.68 29.53
CA LEU A 412 -17.49 10.61 28.12
C LEU A 412 -18.99 10.34 27.97
N ASN A 413 -19.69 11.19 27.23
CA ASN A 413 -21.08 10.94 26.86
C ASN A 413 -21.12 10.20 25.51
N PRO A 414 -21.51 8.91 25.49
CA PRO A 414 -21.56 8.12 24.26
C PRO A 414 -22.91 8.25 23.53
N PHE A 415 -23.85 9.09 24.01
CA PHE A 415 -25.18 9.21 23.41
C PHE A 415 -25.30 10.45 22.53
N GLY A 416 -25.38 10.22 21.22
CA GLY A 416 -25.56 11.23 20.18
C GLY A 416 -24.31 11.47 19.37
N THR A 417 -24.44 12.22 18.27
CA THR A 417 -23.31 12.67 17.46
C THR A 417 -22.76 13.99 18.02
N TYR A 418 -21.44 14.11 18.19
CA TYR A 418 -20.77 15.30 18.74
C TYR A 418 -21.19 15.62 20.19
N SER A 419 -21.45 14.58 20.99
CA SER A 419 -21.80 14.68 22.41
C SER A 419 -20.60 14.63 23.36
N ALA A 420 -19.46 14.12 22.91
CA ALA A 420 -18.22 14.05 23.67
C ALA A 420 -17.63 15.45 23.91
N SER A 421 -17.34 15.76 25.17
CA SER A 421 -16.67 17.02 25.50
C SER A 421 -15.18 16.97 25.10
N GLU A 422 -14.60 18.12 24.75
CA GLU A 422 -13.16 18.24 24.45
C GLU A 422 -12.29 17.69 25.59
N ALA A 423 -12.71 17.87 26.84
CA ALA A 423 -12.01 17.32 28.01
C ALA A 423 -12.02 15.78 28.02
N ALA A 424 -13.13 15.16 27.62
CA ALA A 424 -13.23 13.70 27.50
C ALA A 424 -12.39 13.18 26.33
N GLN A 425 -12.46 13.84 25.17
CA GLN A 425 -11.65 13.49 24.00
C GLN A 425 -10.14 13.52 24.32
N ASN A 426 -9.68 14.60 24.96
CA ASN A 426 -8.28 14.74 25.39
C ASN A 426 -7.87 13.72 26.45
N PHE A 427 -8.81 13.24 27.28
CA PHE A 427 -8.51 12.21 28.27
C PHE A 427 -8.33 10.84 27.61
N ILE A 428 -9.26 10.45 26.73
CA ILE A 428 -9.27 9.12 26.13
C ILE A 428 -8.24 8.91 25.02
N THR A 429 -7.63 9.98 24.52
CA THR A 429 -6.64 9.92 23.44
C THR A 429 -5.22 10.22 23.92
N MET A 430 -4.22 9.66 23.22
CA MET A 430 -2.79 9.93 23.43
C MET A 430 -2.04 9.98 22.09
N PRO A 431 -1.06 10.90 21.94
CA PRO A 431 -0.23 10.94 20.76
C PRO A 431 0.70 9.72 20.69
N LEU A 432 1.01 9.27 19.48
CA LEU A 432 2.00 8.24 19.18
C LEU A 432 3.01 8.78 18.18
N GLU A 433 4.29 8.53 18.44
CA GLU A 433 5.39 8.82 17.52
C GLU A 433 6.10 7.51 17.14
N ARG A 434 6.17 7.22 15.84
CA ARG A 434 6.93 6.09 15.29
C ARG A 434 7.98 6.59 14.33
N VAL A 435 9.15 5.95 14.32
CA VAL A 435 10.30 6.39 13.52
C VAL A 435 10.87 5.21 12.74
N LEU A 436 10.89 5.33 11.41
CA LEU A 436 11.63 4.43 10.52
C LEU A 436 12.89 5.13 10.02
N GLU A 437 14.05 4.54 10.27
CA GLU A 437 15.35 4.98 9.76
C GLU A 437 15.88 3.94 8.76
N LEU A 438 16.42 4.41 7.64
CA LEU A 438 17.13 3.62 6.65
C LEU A 438 18.48 4.27 6.37
N ASP A 439 19.54 3.48 6.47
CA ASP A 439 20.90 3.90 6.19
C ASP A 439 21.47 3.04 5.05
N GLN A 440 22.11 3.69 4.08
CA GLN A 440 22.81 3.00 3.00
C GLN A 440 24.16 3.64 2.74
N THR A 441 25.19 2.79 2.61
CA THR A 441 26.50 3.20 2.12
C THR A 441 26.90 2.31 0.96
N VAL A 442 27.26 2.93 -0.17
CA VAL A 442 27.74 2.26 -1.38
C VAL A 442 29.14 2.76 -1.72
N LEU A 443 30.06 1.84 -1.93
CA LEU A 443 31.37 2.07 -2.52
C LEU A 443 31.38 1.41 -3.90
N ASN A 444 31.60 2.19 -4.94
CA ASN A 444 31.65 1.69 -6.31
C ASN A 444 32.97 2.05 -6.97
N ALA A 445 33.51 1.12 -7.76
CA ALA A 445 34.61 1.39 -8.69
C ALA A 445 34.29 0.74 -10.03
N THR A 446 34.19 1.53 -11.08
CA THR A 446 33.82 1.08 -12.43
C THR A 446 34.87 1.53 -13.43
N LEU A 447 35.33 0.59 -14.26
CA LEU A 447 36.26 0.81 -15.34
C LEU A 447 35.57 0.51 -16.67
N ILE A 448 35.53 1.51 -17.56
CA ILE A 448 34.97 1.39 -18.89
C ILE A 448 36.07 1.68 -19.91
N GLY A 449 36.04 0.96 -21.03
CA GLY A 449 36.85 1.36 -22.16
C GLY A 449 36.72 0.48 -23.39
N GLU A 450 37.61 0.68 -24.34
CA GLU A 450 37.66 -0.10 -25.57
C GLU A 450 39.09 -0.62 -25.84
N PHE A 451 39.21 -1.78 -26.49
CA PHE A 451 40.53 -2.25 -26.94
C PHE A 451 40.44 -2.89 -28.33
N GLU A 452 41.48 -2.65 -29.15
CA GLU A 452 41.60 -3.32 -30.44
C GLU A 452 42.02 -4.79 -30.24
N PHE A 453 41.13 -5.70 -30.63
CA PHE A 453 41.41 -7.14 -30.64
C PHE A 453 41.00 -7.77 -31.96
N ALA A 454 41.89 -8.57 -32.54
CA ALA A 454 41.65 -9.33 -33.78
C ALA A 454 40.95 -8.51 -34.90
N PRO A 455 41.56 -7.42 -35.41
CA PRO A 455 40.96 -6.50 -36.40
C PRO A 455 40.67 -7.13 -37.78
N ARG A 456 40.94 -8.42 -37.95
CA ARG A 456 40.55 -9.21 -39.13
C ARG A 456 39.25 -9.99 -38.93
N LEU A 457 38.78 -10.12 -37.69
CA LEU A 457 37.60 -10.87 -37.29
C LEU A 457 36.43 -9.95 -36.91
N LEU A 458 36.73 -8.78 -36.34
CA LEU A 458 35.76 -7.75 -35.94
C LEU A 458 35.95 -6.49 -36.79
N ASP A 459 34.86 -5.76 -37.04
CA ASP A 459 34.85 -4.50 -37.81
C ASP A 459 34.90 -3.25 -36.89
N GLY A 460 35.39 -3.40 -35.66
CA GLY A 460 35.59 -2.33 -34.67
C GLY A 460 36.27 -2.84 -33.38
N PRO A 461 36.62 -1.93 -32.44
CA PRO A 461 37.19 -2.29 -31.14
C PRO A 461 36.17 -3.02 -30.26
N ILE A 462 36.66 -3.78 -29.27
CA ILE A 462 35.81 -4.42 -28.27
C ILE A 462 35.61 -3.41 -27.13
N GLY A 463 34.35 -3.03 -26.89
CA GLY A 463 34.00 -2.26 -25.69
C GLY A 463 33.87 -3.18 -24.49
N TYR A 464 34.27 -2.70 -23.31
CA TYR A 464 34.09 -3.39 -22.05
C TYR A 464 33.70 -2.43 -20.93
N ALA A 465 32.98 -2.96 -19.95
CA ALA A 465 32.78 -2.33 -18.65
C ALA A 465 33.00 -3.38 -17.56
N THR A 466 33.61 -3.00 -16.44
CA THR A 466 33.80 -3.90 -15.30
C THR A 466 33.86 -3.08 -14.03
N GLY A 467 33.36 -3.63 -12.94
CA GLY A 467 33.39 -2.92 -11.67
C GLY A 467 33.24 -3.82 -10.47
N ILE A 468 33.44 -3.20 -9.31
CA ILE A 468 33.20 -3.78 -8.00
C ILE A 468 32.34 -2.81 -7.20
N GLU A 469 31.39 -3.37 -6.47
CA GLU A 469 30.51 -2.62 -5.58
C GLU A 469 30.51 -3.28 -4.20
N TYR A 470 30.58 -2.46 -3.16
CA TYR A 470 30.27 -2.85 -1.79
C TYR A 470 29.12 -1.98 -1.32
N ARG A 471 28.04 -2.60 -0.84
CA ARG A 471 26.87 -1.91 -0.30
C ARG A 471 26.54 -2.46 1.07
N GLU A 472 26.32 -1.56 2.01
CA GLU A 472 25.83 -1.84 3.35
C GLU A 472 24.50 -1.13 3.51
N GLU A 473 23.48 -1.87 3.97
CA GLU A 473 22.13 -1.37 4.20
C GLU A 473 21.67 -1.76 5.59
N SER A 474 21.07 -0.82 6.30
CA SER A 474 20.38 -1.11 7.55
C SER A 474 19.01 -0.41 7.61
N SER A 475 18.14 -0.98 8.43
CA SER A 475 16.83 -0.43 8.74
C SER A 475 16.57 -0.56 10.23
N LEU A 476 16.01 0.49 10.81
CA LEU A 476 15.58 0.54 12.20
C LEU A 476 14.16 1.11 12.25
N ASN A 477 13.22 0.34 12.79
CA ASN A 477 11.85 0.78 13.05
C ASN A 477 11.61 0.83 14.56
N ILE A 478 11.40 2.04 15.07
CA ILE A 478 11.14 2.32 16.48
C ILE A 478 9.66 2.66 16.63
N LEU A 479 8.97 1.87 17.45
CA LEU A 479 7.57 2.09 17.79
C LEU A 479 7.43 2.98 19.03
N ASP A 480 6.27 3.60 19.18
CA ASP A 480 5.96 4.38 20.37
C ASP A 480 5.95 3.46 21.61
N PRO A 481 6.40 3.92 22.80
CA PRO A 481 6.28 3.13 24.03
C PRO A 481 4.87 2.54 24.27
N LEU A 482 3.81 3.25 23.91
CA LEU A 482 2.43 2.75 24.04
C LEU A 482 2.15 1.56 23.12
N ASP A 483 2.68 1.54 21.89
CA ASP A 483 2.59 0.40 20.97
C ASP A 483 3.28 -0.84 21.57
N LEU A 484 4.41 -0.63 22.24
CA LEU A 484 5.18 -1.67 22.93
C LEU A 484 4.55 -2.10 24.27
N GLY A 485 3.38 -1.55 24.63
CA GLY A 485 2.69 -1.80 25.88
C GLY A 485 3.42 -1.25 27.11
N ILE A 486 4.28 -0.26 26.95
CA ILE A 486 5.02 0.38 28.04
C ILE A 486 4.13 1.45 28.67
N MET A 487 3.88 1.33 29.98
CA MET A 487 2.96 2.22 30.68
C MET A 487 3.55 3.64 30.84
N PRO A 488 2.75 4.69 30.58
CA PRO A 488 3.21 6.08 30.61
C PRO A 488 3.41 6.58 32.05
N ALA A 489 4.01 7.77 32.18
CA ALA A 489 4.02 8.48 33.45
C ALA A 489 2.58 8.81 33.91
N GLY A 490 2.33 8.76 35.23
CA GLY A 490 1.00 9.02 35.81
C GLY A 490 0.06 7.80 35.86
N THR A 491 0.51 6.64 35.38
CA THR A 491 -0.15 5.35 35.58
C THR A 491 -0.24 4.96 37.07
N SER A 492 -1.23 4.12 37.41
CA SER A 492 -1.36 3.45 38.71
C SER A 492 -0.22 2.48 39.03
N TYR A 493 0.56 2.11 38.02
CA TYR A 493 1.65 1.14 38.09
C TYR A 493 3.03 1.81 38.03
N THR A 494 4.08 1.03 37.76
CA THR A 494 5.42 1.60 37.57
C THR A 494 5.53 2.16 36.15
N ALA A 495 5.73 3.47 36.00
CA ALA A 495 5.96 4.07 34.69
C ALA A 495 7.20 3.45 34.02
N GLY A 496 7.12 3.16 32.72
CA GLY A 496 8.17 2.46 31.96
C GLY A 496 8.16 0.93 32.10
N GLN A 497 7.28 0.37 32.93
CA GLN A 497 7.05 -1.07 33.02
C GLN A 497 6.15 -1.53 31.87
N SER A 498 6.39 -2.74 31.33
CA SER A 498 5.48 -3.34 30.34
C SER A 498 4.17 -3.76 31.01
N VAL A 499 3.06 -3.60 30.29
CA VAL A 499 1.72 -3.98 30.76
C VAL A 499 1.60 -5.49 31.01
N ASN A 500 2.38 -6.31 30.31
CA ASN A 500 2.39 -7.77 30.48
C ASN A 500 2.94 -8.23 31.84
N GLU A 501 3.69 -7.38 32.54
CA GLU A 501 4.18 -7.65 33.90
C GLU A 501 3.10 -7.41 34.97
N VAL A 502 2.05 -6.67 34.62
CA VAL A 502 0.89 -6.37 35.49
C VAL A 502 -0.28 -7.30 35.17
N SER A 503 -0.56 -7.48 33.88
CA SER A 503 -1.58 -8.39 33.40
C SER A 503 -0.95 -9.40 32.46
N ASP A 504 -0.77 -10.63 32.97
CA ASP A 504 -0.39 -11.77 32.16
C ASP A 504 -1.26 -11.80 30.88
N TRP A 505 -0.64 -11.99 29.71
CA TRP A 505 -1.30 -12.05 28.39
C TRP A 505 -1.81 -10.72 27.82
N LEU A 506 -1.64 -9.58 28.49
CA LEU A 506 -1.87 -8.26 27.89
C LEU A 506 -0.54 -7.71 27.36
N TYR A 507 -0.48 -7.40 26.08
CA TYR A 507 0.70 -6.87 25.39
C TYR A 507 0.59 -5.39 25.08
N THR A 508 -0.63 -4.88 24.93
CA THR A 508 -0.91 -3.46 24.68
C THR A 508 -2.28 -3.10 25.25
N PHE A 509 -2.49 -1.83 25.60
CA PHE A 509 -3.76 -1.31 26.14
C PHE A 509 -4.39 -0.22 25.25
N ILE A 510 -3.85 -0.04 24.05
CA ILE A 510 -4.33 0.92 23.03
C ILE A 510 -4.95 0.24 21.80
N ASP A 511 -4.97 -1.10 21.76
CA ASP A 511 -5.47 -1.91 20.63
C ASP A 511 -6.33 -3.08 21.14
N TYR A 512 -7.43 -3.35 20.44
CA TYR A 512 -8.39 -4.42 20.73
C TYR A 512 -7.82 -5.81 20.46
N ASP A 513 -6.94 -5.95 19.45
CA ASP A 513 -6.40 -7.25 19.08
C ASP A 513 -5.30 -7.74 20.03
N ASN A 514 -4.83 -6.86 20.92
CA ASN A 514 -3.87 -7.19 21.96
C ASN A 514 -2.63 -7.88 21.35
N SER A 515 -2.13 -7.31 20.26
CA SER A 515 -0.97 -7.82 19.55
C SER A 515 0.33 -7.35 20.23
N GLN A 516 1.30 -8.25 20.38
CA GLN A 516 2.63 -7.89 20.86
C GLN A 516 3.45 -7.30 19.72
N GLN A 517 3.85 -6.04 19.90
CA GLN A 517 4.67 -5.31 18.95
C GLN A 517 6.12 -5.25 19.42
N TYR A 518 7.05 -5.12 18.48
CA TYR A 518 8.47 -4.98 18.75
C TYR A 518 9.10 -3.99 17.79
N ASN A 519 10.13 -3.28 18.26
CA ASN A 519 11.03 -2.58 17.35
C ASN A 519 11.70 -3.60 16.43
N THR A 520 11.90 -3.22 15.18
CA THR A 520 12.54 -4.06 14.16
C THR A 520 13.87 -3.44 13.79
N GLN A 521 14.88 -4.28 13.60
CA GLN A 521 16.16 -3.83 13.07
C GLN A 521 16.75 -4.94 12.22
N GLY A 522 17.43 -4.56 11.15
CA GLY A 522 18.19 -5.49 10.34
C GLY A 522 19.27 -4.76 9.57
N GLU A 523 20.33 -5.49 9.28
CA GLU A 523 21.44 -5.02 8.46
C GLU A 523 21.91 -6.16 7.57
N TYR A 524 22.40 -5.83 6.38
CA TYR A 524 23.18 -6.74 5.56
C TYR A 524 24.18 -5.97 4.72
N ASP A 525 25.20 -6.69 4.27
CA ASP A 525 26.20 -6.20 3.33
C ASP A 525 26.27 -7.12 2.11
N VAL A 526 26.56 -6.51 0.98
CA VAL A 526 26.77 -7.19 -0.29
C VAL A 526 28.05 -6.67 -0.92
N THR A 527 28.88 -7.59 -1.38
CA THR A 527 30.00 -7.28 -2.28
C THR A 527 29.75 -7.96 -3.59
N ASP A 528 29.85 -7.22 -4.69
CA ASP A 528 29.67 -7.79 -6.01
C ASP A 528 30.70 -7.27 -7.02
N ALA A 529 30.83 -8.02 -8.11
CA ALA A 529 31.69 -7.70 -9.22
C ALA A 529 30.98 -8.03 -10.53
N PHE A 530 31.18 -7.18 -11.55
CA PHE A 530 30.57 -7.38 -12.87
C PHE A 530 31.57 -7.19 -14.00
N VAL A 531 31.22 -7.77 -15.14
CA VAL A 531 31.90 -7.56 -16.41
C VAL A 531 30.91 -7.57 -17.57
N GLU A 532 31.15 -6.68 -18.52
CA GLU A 532 30.36 -6.51 -19.73
C GLU A 532 31.28 -6.37 -20.94
N PHE A 533 30.83 -6.88 -22.08
CA PHE A 533 31.52 -6.75 -23.36
C PHE A 533 30.55 -6.40 -24.48
N ARG A 534 31.02 -5.60 -25.43
CA ARG A 534 30.33 -5.27 -26.68
C ARG A 534 31.25 -5.53 -27.86
N LEU A 535 30.81 -6.39 -28.77
CA LEU A 535 31.56 -6.93 -29.90
C LEU A 535 30.92 -6.47 -31.22
N PRO A 536 31.52 -5.52 -31.95
CA PRO A 536 31.05 -5.13 -33.29
C PRO A 536 31.53 -6.16 -34.35
N VAL A 537 30.72 -7.20 -34.57
CA VAL A 537 31.07 -8.35 -35.42
C VAL A 537 31.18 -7.96 -36.88
N LEU A 538 30.18 -7.25 -37.43
CA LEU A 538 30.17 -6.77 -38.82
C LEU A 538 29.66 -5.33 -38.88
N ARG A 539 30.26 -4.51 -39.75
CA ARG A 539 29.79 -3.13 -39.98
C ARG A 539 29.95 -2.72 -41.44
N GLY A 540 28.96 -2.02 -41.99
CA GLY A 540 29.01 -1.45 -43.34
C GLY A 540 29.11 -2.48 -44.48
N ARG A 541 28.57 -3.69 -44.29
CA ARG A 541 28.53 -4.76 -45.31
C ARG A 541 27.10 -4.98 -45.81
N ALA A 542 26.95 -5.54 -47.01
CA ALA A 542 25.62 -5.89 -47.53
C ALA A 542 24.91 -6.88 -46.59
N LEU A 543 23.67 -6.57 -46.19
CA LEU A 543 22.88 -7.31 -45.17
C LEU A 543 23.48 -7.30 -43.76
N ALA A 544 24.46 -6.45 -43.49
CA ALA A 544 25.08 -6.25 -42.18
C ALA A 544 25.66 -4.83 -42.09
N GLU A 545 24.77 -3.84 -42.16
CA GLU A 545 25.12 -2.46 -41.82
C GLU A 545 25.64 -2.39 -40.39
N GLU A 546 24.99 -3.14 -39.48
CA GLU A 546 25.48 -3.45 -38.14
C GLU A 546 25.16 -4.91 -37.79
N LEU A 547 26.13 -5.61 -37.20
CA LEU A 547 25.92 -6.81 -36.40
C LEU A 547 26.77 -6.68 -35.14
N THR A 548 26.10 -6.44 -34.01
CA THR A 548 26.72 -6.26 -32.70
C THR A 548 26.24 -7.37 -31.77
N ILE A 549 27.15 -7.93 -30.99
CA ILE A 549 26.84 -8.88 -29.91
C ILE A 549 27.31 -8.27 -28.60
N ASP A 550 26.51 -8.37 -27.55
CA ASP A 550 26.89 -7.95 -26.20
C ASP A 550 26.63 -9.04 -25.18
N GLY A 551 27.38 -9.02 -24.08
CA GLY A 551 27.21 -9.96 -22.99
C GLY A 551 27.65 -9.36 -21.67
N ALA A 552 26.97 -9.74 -20.59
CA ALA A 552 27.24 -9.29 -19.23
C ALA A 552 27.16 -10.45 -18.24
N ALA A 553 27.93 -10.38 -17.17
CA ALA A 553 27.80 -11.25 -16.00
C ALA A 553 28.15 -10.47 -14.72
N ARG A 554 27.41 -10.72 -13.64
CA ARG A 554 27.64 -10.15 -12.31
C ARG A 554 27.53 -11.26 -11.26
N ILE A 555 28.42 -11.22 -10.28
CA ILE A 555 28.45 -12.15 -9.14
C ILE A 555 28.38 -11.30 -7.88
N ALA A 556 27.40 -11.57 -7.03
CA ALA A 556 27.18 -10.89 -5.76
C ALA A 556 27.29 -11.88 -4.59
N ASN A 557 27.89 -11.46 -3.49
CA ASN A 557 27.97 -12.25 -2.26
C ASN A 557 27.35 -11.44 -1.11
N TYR A 558 26.21 -11.90 -0.64
CA TYR A 558 25.43 -11.33 0.45
C TYR A 558 25.81 -11.99 1.78
N SER A 559 25.93 -11.21 2.86
CA SER A 559 26.22 -11.76 4.19
C SER A 559 25.09 -12.62 4.77
N THR A 560 23.88 -12.51 4.23
CA THR A 560 22.67 -13.23 4.69
C THR A 560 22.40 -14.54 3.95
N LEU A 561 22.56 -14.56 2.62
CA LEU A 561 22.11 -15.68 1.76
C LEU A 561 23.21 -16.28 0.87
N GLY A 562 24.41 -15.67 0.82
CA GLY A 562 25.54 -16.20 0.05
C GLY A 562 25.63 -15.66 -1.38
N GLU A 563 26.06 -16.51 -2.33
CA GLU A 563 26.42 -16.11 -3.69
C GLU A 563 25.22 -16.14 -4.64
N ALA A 564 25.03 -15.06 -5.41
CA ALA A 564 24.05 -14.95 -6.49
C ALA A 564 24.74 -14.51 -7.79
N THR A 565 24.27 -15.03 -8.94
CA THR A 565 24.83 -14.72 -10.26
C THR A 565 23.74 -14.22 -11.19
N THR A 566 24.03 -13.19 -11.97
CA THR A 566 23.17 -12.69 -13.06
C THR A 566 23.96 -12.62 -14.36
N TRP A 567 23.26 -12.74 -15.49
CA TRP A 567 23.90 -12.67 -16.80
C TRP A 567 22.94 -12.20 -17.90
N LYS A 568 23.53 -11.70 -18.98
CA LYS A 568 22.81 -11.21 -20.17
C LYS A 568 23.57 -11.57 -21.43
N PHE A 569 22.83 -11.89 -22.48
CA PHE A 569 23.33 -11.95 -23.85
C PHE A 569 22.40 -11.18 -24.79
N GLY A 570 22.99 -10.28 -25.58
CA GLY A 570 22.27 -9.42 -26.52
C GLY A 570 22.83 -9.51 -27.94
N THR A 571 21.97 -9.23 -28.92
CA THR A 571 22.37 -9.09 -30.33
C THR A 571 21.55 -7.99 -31.00
N THR A 572 22.24 -7.18 -31.80
CA THR A 572 21.64 -6.19 -32.70
C THR A 572 22.06 -6.47 -34.12
N TRP A 573 21.11 -6.55 -35.05
CA TRP A 573 21.35 -6.78 -36.47
C TRP A 573 20.57 -5.80 -37.34
N ALA A 574 21.29 -4.93 -38.05
CA ALA A 574 20.75 -4.03 -39.05
C ALA A 574 21.18 -4.51 -40.45
N PRO A 575 20.28 -5.12 -41.25
CA PRO A 575 20.61 -5.48 -42.63
C PRO A 575 20.84 -4.27 -43.55
N ASN A 576 20.24 -3.13 -43.23
CA ASN A 576 20.36 -1.86 -43.94
C ASN A 576 20.03 -0.69 -42.99
N ASN A 577 19.97 0.54 -43.50
CA ASN A 577 19.68 1.75 -42.71
C ASN A 577 18.20 1.88 -42.30
N GLU A 578 17.28 1.20 -42.98
CA GLU A 578 15.86 1.30 -42.68
C GLU A 578 15.42 0.35 -41.57
N LEU A 579 16.04 -0.82 -41.45
CA LEU A 579 15.56 -1.91 -40.59
C LEU A 579 16.65 -2.37 -39.64
N SER A 580 16.32 -2.43 -38.35
CA SER A 580 17.16 -2.99 -37.30
C SER A 580 16.37 -3.96 -36.44
N PHE A 581 16.99 -5.08 -36.09
CA PHE A 581 16.45 -6.09 -35.18
C PHE A 581 17.31 -6.16 -33.93
N ARG A 582 16.67 -6.40 -32.79
CA ARG A 582 17.34 -6.61 -31.51
C ARG A 582 16.76 -7.84 -30.81
N GLY A 583 17.61 -8.54 -30.06
CA GLY A 583 17.16 -9.63 -29.21
C GLY A 583 18.05 -9.77 -27.99
N THR A 584 17.43 -10.04 -26.84
CA THR A 584 18.13 -10.22 -25.57
C THR A 584 17.57 -11.42 -24.83
N ILE A 585 18.46 -12.18 -24.21
CA ILE A 585 18.13 -13.19 -23.20
C ILE A 585 18.92 -12.88 -21.94
N SER A 586 18.31 -13.03 -20.77
CA SER A 586 19.00 -12.74 -19.50
C SER A 586 18.37 -13.49 -18.33
N GLU A 587 19.17 -13.58 -17.28
CA GLU A 587 18.76 -14.00 -15.94
C GLU A 587 19.17 -12.91 -14.95
N ALA A 588 18.18 -12.34 -14.26
CA ALA A 588 18.37 -11.41 -13.15
C ALA A 588 17.95 -12.11 -11.85
N VAL A 589 18.33 -11.54 -10.71
CA VAL A 589 17.86 -12.00 -9.40
C VAL A 589 17.28 -10.84 -8.61
N ARG A 590 16.53 -11.13 -7.53
CA ARG A 590 16.14 -10.19 -6.47
C ARG A 590 16.60 -10.73 -5.12
N ALA A 591 17.35 -9.96 -4.35
CA ALA A 591 17.63 -10.32 -2.97
C ALA A 591 16.39 -10.05 -2.07
N PRO A 592 16.15 -10.87 -1.04
CA PRO A 592 15.20 -10.55 0.02
C PRO A 592 15.57 -9.22 0.68
N ASN A 593 14.59 -8.35 0.93
CA ASN A 593 14.79 -7.11 1.66
C ASN A 593 14.88 -7.35 3.19
N ILE A 594 15.28 -6.32 3.94
CA ILE A 594 15.49 -6.41 5.40
C ILE A 594 14.24 -6.88 6.14
N SER A 595 13.05 -6.41 5.76
CA SER A 595 11.79 -6.84 6.37
C SER A 595 11.49 -8.31 6.09
N GLU A 596 11.68 -8.76 4.84
CA GLU A 596 11.50 -10.17 4.46
C GLU A 596 12.41 -11.11 5.26
N LEU A 597 13.62 -10.67 5.62
CA LEU A 597 14.60 -11.44 6.38
C LEU A 597 14.42 -11.34 7.91
N PHE A 598 14.14 -10.14 8.42
CA PHE A 598 14.37 -9.79 9.83
C PHE A 598 13.17 -9.19 10.56
N ASP A 599 12.01 -9.06 9.91
CA ASP A 599 10.80 -8.64 10.62
C ASP A 599 10.56 -9.55 11.84
N PRO A 600 10.24 -8.98 13.01
CA PRO A 600 9.97 -9.76 14.20
C PRO A 600 8.76 -10.64 13.95
N LYS A 601 8.71 -11.76 14.67
CA LYS A 601 7.53 -12.62 14.65
C LYS A 601 6.43 -11.96 15.46
N LEU A 602 5.52 -11.29 14.77
CA LEU A 602 4.35 -10.64 15.34
C LEU A 602 3.20 -11.64 15.51
N PRO A 603 2.39 -11.53 16.57
CA PRO A 603 1.21 -12.35 16.73
C PRO A 603 0.23 -12.15 15.58
N ILE A 604 -0.31 -13.26 15.07
CA ILE A 604 -1.44 -13.26 14.15
C ILE A 604 -2.61 -14.00 14.79
N THR A 605 -3.82 -13.74 14.33
CA THR A 605 -4.99 -14.55 14.70
C THR A 605 -5.47 -15.32 13.49
N VAL A 606 -5.80 -16.61 13.69
CA VAL A 606 -6.32 -17.48 12.64
C VAL A 606 -7.73 -17.89 13.03
N ALA A 607 -8.68 -17.67 12.12
CA ALA A 607 -10.09 -17.95 12.37
C ALA A 607 -10.35 -19.47 12.49
N ALA A 608 -11.30 -19.86 13.33
CA ALA A 608 -11.64 -21.26 13.60
C ALA A 608 -12.15 -21.99 12.35
N ASN A 609 -12.79 -21.27 11.42
CA ASN A 609 -13.26 -21.79 10.14
C ASN A 609 -12.11 -22.08 9.14
N ALA A 610 -10.86 -21.75 9.47
CA ALA A 610 -9.71 -22.14 8.67
C ALA A 610 -9.31 -23.62 8.89
N ASP A 611 -9.82 -24.30 9.92
CA ASP A 611 -9.46 -25.70 10.19
C ASP A 611 -10.03 -26.64 9.09
N PRO A 612 -9.18 -27.31 8.29
CA PRO A 612 -9.65 -28.21 7.23
C PRO A 612 -10.35 -29.46 7.79
N CYS A 613 -10.16 -29.76 9.08
CA CYS A 613 -10.81 -30.88 9.75
C CYS A 613 -12.17 -30.52 10.35
N ASP A 614 -12.58 -29.26 10.27
CA ASP A 614 -13.94 -28.85 10.60
C ASP A 614 -14.96 -29.58 9.71
N PRO A 615 -16.11 -30.04 10.24
CA PRO A 615 -17.14 -30.68 9.43
C PRO A 615 -17.61 -29.89 8.21
N ASN A 616 -17.54 -28.56 8.26
CA ASN A 616 -17.90 -27.70 7.13
C ASN A 616 -16.84 -27.69 6.02
N ASN A 617 -15.60 -28.11 6.31
CA ASN A 617 -14.44 -27.98 5.43
C ASN A 617 -13.82 -29.33 5.02
N VAL A 618 -14.00 -30.39 5.81
CA VAL A 618 -13.34 -31.69 5.62
C VAL A 618 -13.67 -32.33 4.27
N ALA A 619 -14.84 -32.02 3.71
CA ALA A 619 -15.29 -32.48 2.41
C ALA A 619 -14.93 -31.55 1.23
N ASN A 620 -14.38 -30.36 1.49
CA ASN A 620 -14.09 -29.35 0.46
C ASN A 620 -12.69 -29.50 -0.17
N GLY A 621 -11.85 -30.38 0.37
CA GLY A 621 -10.48 -30.60 -0.10
C GLY A 621 -10.30 -31.78 -1.04
N THR A 622 -9.07 -32.29 -1.09
CA THR A 622 -8.75 -33.48 -1.89
C THR A 622 -9.30 -34.74 -1.23
N ALA A 623 -9.25 -35.87 -1.96
CA ALA A 623 -9.61 -37.18 -1.41
C ALA A 623 -8.73 -37.62 -0.21
N ASN A 624 -7.63 -36.92 0.08
CA ASN A 624 -6.76 -37.20 1.22
C ASN A 624 -7.20 -36.49 2.51
N ARG A 625 -7.94 -35.37 2.41
CA ARG A 625 -8.23 -34.45 3.53
C ARG A 625 -8.82 -35.17 4.74
N GLU A 626 -9.92 -35.89 4.54
CA GLU A 626 -10.61 -36.61 5.62
C GLU A 626 -9.71 -37.64 6.30
N ALA A 627 -8.95 -38.42 5.53
CA ALA A 627 -8.04 -39.43 6.09
C ALA A 627 -6.90 -38.81 6.89
N ASN A 628 -6.32 -37.71 6.41
CA ASN A 628 -5.26 -36.98 7.08
C ASN A 628 -5.77 -36.27 8.34
N CYS A 629 -6.98 -35.73 8.30
CA CYS A 629 -7.66 -35.16 9.47
C CYS A 629 -7.89 -36.20 10.57
N ILE A 630 -8.40 -37.37 10.21
CA ILE A 630 -8.56 -38.49 11.14
C ILE A 630 -7.20 -38.86 11.75
N ALA A 631 -6.14 -38.95 10.94
CA ALA A 631 -4.81 -39.28 11.43
C ALA A 631 -4.26 -38.22 12.40
N ALA A 632 -4.45 -36.93 12.11
CA ALA A 632 -4.04 -35.84 12.98
C ALA A 632 -4.78 -35.85 14.32
N LEU A 633 -6.11 -36.02 14.29
CA LEU A 633 -6.94 -36.10 15.50
C LEU A 633 -6.56 -37.31 16.35
N GLN A 634 -6.28 -38.46 15.74
CA GLN A 634 -5.78 -39.62 16.47
C GLN A 634 -4.40 -39.36 17.11
N ALA A 635 -3.53 -38.60 16.44
CA ALA A 635 -2.21 -38.27 16.94
C ALA A 635 -2.24 -37.36 18.19
N THR A 636 -3.31 -36.59 18.41
CA THR A 636 -3.49 -35.82 19.66
C THR A 636 -3.92 -36.69 20.84
N GLY A 637 -4.32 -37.93 20.59
CA GLY A 637 -4.81 -38.87 21.61
C GLY A 637 -6.32 -38.88 21.81
N LEU A 638 -7.10 -38.22 20.92
CA LEU A 638 -8.57 -38.28 20.93
C LEU A 638 -9.09 -39.72 20.83
N ALA A 639 -10.15 -40.05 21.59
CA ALA A 639 -10.77 -41.36 21.51
C ALA A 639 -11.55 -41.50 20.20
N GLN A 640 -11.63 -42.72 19.65
CA GLN A 640 -12.36 -42.95 18.39
C GLN A 640 -13.84 -42.56 18.47
N ALA A 641 -14.46 -42.64 19.65
CA ALA A 641 -15.84 -42.22 19.85
C ALA A 641 -16.06 -40.70 19.72
N ASP A 642 -14.99 -39.90 19.80
CA ASP A 642 -15.03 -38.45 19.62
C ASP A 642 -14.71 -38.04 18.18
N ILE A 643 -14.21 -38.97 17.36
CA ILE A 643 -13.90 -38.76 15.93
C ILE A 643 -15.00 -39.34 15.03
N PHE A 644 -15.63 -40.44 15.44
CA PHE A 644 -16.63 -41.15 14.65
C PHE A 644 -17.99 -41.24 15.37
N ASP A 645 -19.08 -41.16 14.59
CA ASP A 645 -20.41 -41.50 15.09
C ASP A 645 -20.57 -43.03 15.28
N SER A 646 -21.73 -43.46 15.80
CA SER A 646 -22.03 -44.88 16.00
C SER A 646 -22.07 -45.72 14.71
N ASN A 647 -22.14 -45.08 13.54
CA ASN A 647 -22.16 -45.72 12.23
C ASN A 647 -20.77 -45.73 11.56
N GLY A 648 -19.75 -45.13 12.20
CA GLY A 648 -18.39 -45.02 11.69
C GLY A 648 -18.16 -43.83 10.74
N ASN A 649 -19.08 -42.87 10.67
CA ASN A 649 -18.90 -41.65 9.90
C ASN A 649 -18.10 -40.62 10.68
N TYR A 650 -17.33 -39.77 10.01
CA TYR A 650 -16.64 -38.63 10.63
C TYR A 650 -17.65 -37.71 11.34
N ALA A 651 -17.42 -37.45 12.62
CA ALA A 651 -18.33 -36.71 13.50
C ALA A 651 -17.62 -35.83 14.54
N TRP A 652 -16.31 -35.64 14.39
CA TRP A 652 -15.57 -34.71 15.24
C TRP A 652 -16.14 -33.29 15.12
N THR A 653 -16.21 -32.57 16.22
CA THR A 653 -16.65 -31.16 16.24
C THR A 653 -15.47 -30.29 16.61
N ASN A 654 -15.24 -29.24 15.84
CA ASN A 654 -14.19 -28.26 16.13
C ASN A 654 -14.46 -27.58 17.50
N PRO A 655 -13.55 -27.71 18.48
CA PRO A 655 -13.75 -27.14 19.80
C PRO A 655 -13.41 -25.63 19.86
N LEU A 656 -12.94 -25.03 18.77
CA LEU A 656 -12.68 -23.60 18.68
C LEU A 656 -13.98 -22.83 18.41
N THR A 657 -14.17 -21.70 19.10
CA THR A 657 -15.39 -20.88 18.99
C THR A 657 -15.23 -19.64 18.11
N ALA A 658 -13.99 -19.16 17.89
CA ALA A 658 -13.74 -17.95 17.10
C ALA A 658 -12.37 -17.97 16.39
N ARG A 659 -11.26 -17.89 17.13
CA ARG A 659 -9.90 -17.79 16.60
C ARG A 659 -8.88 -18.47 17.52
N PHE A 660 -7.71 -18.80 16.99
CA PHE A 660 -6.53 -19.22 17.77
C PHE A 660 -5.31 -18.35 17.40
N ALA A 661 -4.34 -18.28 18.30
CA ALA A 661 -3.16 -17.44 18.12
C ALA A 661 -2.12 -18.10 17.21
N GLY A 662 -1.34 -17.28 16.52
CA GLY A 662 -0.19 -17.68 15.74
C GLY A 662 0.87 -16.59 15.72
N VAL A 663 1.93 -16.78 14.94
CA VAL A 663 2.91 -15.73 14.65
C VAL A 663 3.24 -15.67 13.17
N SER A 664 3.61 -14.49 12.68
CA SER A 664 4.15 -14.26 11.34
C SER A 664 5.34 -13.32 11.41
N GLY A 665 6.38 -13.55 10.63
CA GLY A 665 7.54 -12.65 10.58
C GLY A 665 8.51 -12.96 9.45
N GLY A 666 9.65 -12.29 9.49
CA GLY A 666 10.74 -12.47 8.53
C GLY A 666 11.36 -13.87 8.62
N ASN A 667 12.02 -14.27 7.53
CA ASN A 667 12.69 -15.54 7.40
C ASN A 667 14.15 -15.34 6.95
N PRO A 668 15.13 -15.46 7.86
CA PRO A 668 16.54 -15.35 7.50
C PRO A 668 17.07 -16.45 6.57
N ALA A 669 16.25 -17.47 6.27
CA ALA A 669 16.61 -18.58 5.38
C ALA A 669 16.06 -18.42 3.95
N LEU A 670 15.58 -17.22 3.59
CA LEU A 670 15.19 -16.91 2.21
C LEU A 670 16.40 -16.94 1.27
N ASP A 671 16.12 -17.32 0.03
CA ASP A 671 17.05 -17.29 -1.11
C ASP A 671 16.64 -16.17 -2.08
N VAL A 672 17.43 -15.95 -3.12
CA VAL A 672 17.10 -14.96 -4.17
C VAL A 672 15.92 -15.41 -5.04
N GLU A 673 15.12 -14.46 -5.49
CA GLU A 673 14.18 -14.70 -6.59
C GLU A 673 14.93 -14.69 -7.92
N THR A 674 14.57 -15.52 -8.89
CA THR A 674 15.23 -15.57 -10.21
C THR A 674 14.28 -15.14 -11.32
N ALA A 675 14.72 -14.23 -12.20
CA ALA A 675 13.92 -13.72 -13.30
C ALA A 675 14.57 -13.97 -14.66
N ASN A 676 13.92 -14.82 -15.45
CA ASN A 676 14.30 -15.14 -16.81
C ASN A 676 13.56 -14.23 -17.79
N THR A 677 14.29 -13.51 -18.65
CA THR A 677 13.70 -12.58 -19.61
C THR A 677 14.16 -12.86 -21.04
N VAL A 678 13.22 -12.82 -21.98
CA VAL A 678 13.45 -12.82 -23.43
C VAL A 678 12.81 -11.59 -24.05
N THR A 679 13.57 -10.84 -24.85
CA THR A 679 13.04 -9.73 -25.65
C THR A 679 13.43 -9.88 -27.11
N VAL A 680 12.50 -9.53 -28.03
CA VAL A 680 12.73 -9.52 -29.48
C VAL A 680 12.07 -8.28 -30.06
N GLY A 681 12.87 -7.43 -30.71
CA GLY A 681 12.45 -6.13 -31.19
C GLY A 681 12.81 -5.85 -32.63
N ALA A 682 12.03 -4.98 -33.27
CA ALA A 682 12.33 -4.44 -34.59
C ALA A 682 12.08 -2.93 -34.62
N VAL A 683 12.98 -2.21 -35.29
CA VAL A 683 12.87 -0.78 -35.53
C VAL A 683 12.90 -0.53 -37.04
N TYR A 684 11.91 0.21 -37.54
CA TYR A 684 11.77 0.57 -38.95
C TYR A 684 11.78 2.09 -39.14
N ARG A 685 12.69 2.57 -39.99
CA ARG A 685 12.93 3.97 -40.33
C ARG A 685 12.89 4.14 -41.86
N PRO A 686 11.70 4.24 -42.48
CA PRO A 686 11.57 4.29 -43.93
C PRO A 686 12.22 5.55 -44.53
N GLU A 687 13.12 5.38 -45.51
CA GLU A 687 13.71 6.54 -46.23
C GLU A 687 12.66 7.32 -47.05
N VAL A 688 11.55 6.66 -47.44
CA VAL A 688 10.46 7.27 -48.21
C VAL A 688 9.63 8.27 -47.37
N VAL A 689 9.65 8.12 -46.05
CA VAL A 689 8.93 8.98 -45.10
C VAL A 689 9.92 9.45 -44.03
N GLU A 690 10.71 10.44 -44.40
CA GLU A 690 11.71 11.05 -43.52
C GLU A 690 11.06 11.54 -42.20
N GLY A 691 11.73 11.26 -41.07
CA GLY A 691 11.22 11.60 -39.73
C GLY A 691 10.30 10.55 -39.09
N LEU A 692 9.90 9.50 -39.82
CA LEU A 692 9.10 8.40 -39.26
C LEU A 692 9.99 7.31 -38.64
N THR A 693 9.71 6.91 -37.40
CA THR A 693 10.29 5.75 -36.73
C THR A 693 9.19 4.89 -36.14
N LEU A 694 9.16 3.61 -36.49
CA LEU A 694 8.25 2.62 -35.93
C LEU A 694 9.05 1.58 -35.14
N THR A 695 8.55 1.20 -33.98
CA THR A 695 9.17 0.18 -33.14
C THR A 695 8.12 -0.81 -32.67
N VAL A 696 8.48 -2.09 -32.62
CA VAL A 696 7.69 -3.14 -31.98
C VAL A 696 8.64 -4.07 -31.22
N ASP A 697 8.31 -4.36 -29.97
CA ASP A 697 9.10 -5.22 -29.09
C ASP A 697 8.18 -6.25 -28.43
N TYR A 698 8.51 -7.53 -28.58
CA TYR A 698 7.94 -8.60 -27.77
C TYR A 698 8.81 -8.80 -26.54
N TRP A 699 8.18 -8.99 -25.39
CA TRP A 699 8.85 -9.31 -24.13
C TRP A 699 8.13 -10.45 -23.42
N ASP A 700 8.90 -11.31 -22.76
CA ASP A 700 8.46 -12.45 -21.97
C ASP A 700 9.35 -12.54 -20.73
N VAL A 701 8.75 -12.47 -19.55
CA VAL A 701 9.41 -12.43 -18.26
C VAL A 701 8.79 -13.50 -17.37
N VAL A 702 9.64 -14.36 -16.82
CA VAL A 702 9.24 -15.39 -15.86
C VAL A 702 10.06 -15.21 -14.59
N ILE A 703 9.39 -14.87 -13.49
CA ILE A 703 9.98 -14.82 -12.15
C ILE A 703 9.68 -16.14 -11.46
N GLN A 704 10.70 -16.80 -10.94
CA GLN A 704 10.66 -18.07 -10.22
C GLN A 704 11.19 -17.87 -8.81
N ASP A 705 10.77 -18.76 -7.92
CA ASP A 705 11.17 -18.73 -6.51
C ASP A 705 10.89 -17.36 -5.86
N ALA A 706 9.81 -16.70 -6.34
CA ALA A 706 9.34 -15.45 -5.79
C ALA A 706 9.00 -15.65 -4.32
N ILE A 707 9.40 -14.68 -3.52
CA ILE A 707 9.20 -14.64 -2.09
C ILE A 707 7.76 -14.22 -1.86
N SER A 708 7.03 -15.09 -1.18
CA SER A 708 5.66 -14.79 -0.78
C SER A 708 5.41 -15.34 0.60
N ALA A 709 4.57 -14.63 1.35
CA ALA A 709 4.08 -15.12 2.62
C ALA A 709 3.09 -16.26 2.36
N VAL A 710 3.31 -17.40 2.99
CA VAL A 710 2.31 -18.47 2.96
C VAL A 710 1.23 -18.19 4.00
N GLY A 711 -0.01 -18.09 3.55
CA GLY A 711 -1.17 -17.86 4.41
C GLY A 711 -1.42 -19.04 5.35
N SER A 712 -2.09 -18.75 6.48
CA SER A 712 -2.49 -19.78 7.44
C SER A 712 -3.41 -20.84 6.82
N SER A 713 -4.33 -20.41 5.93
CA SER A 713 -5.19 -21.32 5.16
C SER A 713 -4.36 -22.24 4.26
N ASP A 714 -3.41 -21.71 3.50
CA ASP A 714 -2.57 -22.53 2.61
C ASP A 714 -1.74 -23.57 3.40
N ILE A 715 -1.14 -23.18 4.53
CA ILE A 715 -0.42 -24.13 5.40
C ILE A 715 -1.32 -25.28 5.83
N LEU A 716 -2.52 -24.96 6.32
CA LEU A 716 -3.45 -25.93 6.86
C LEU A 716 -3.99 -26.83 5.75
N GLU A 717 -4.57 -26.23 4.70
CA GLU A 717 -5.13 -26.96 3.56
C GLU A 717 -4.07 -27.83 2.88
N GLY A 718 -2.86 -27.30 2.72
CA GLY A 718 -1.73 -27.99 2.12
C GLY A 718 -1.29 -29.22 2.84
N CYS A 719 -1.17 -29.08 4.15
CA CYS A 719 -0.82 -30.20 5.00
C CYS A 719 -1.87 -31.30 4.89
N PHE A 720 -3.16 -30.95 4.99
CA PHE A 720 -4.24 -31.93 5.04
C PHE A 720 -4.63 -32.51 3.67
N ASP A 721 -4.42 -31.79 2.57
CA ASP A 721 -4.73 -32.27 1.22
C ASP A 721 -3.64 -33.11 0.59
N SER A 722 -2.43 -33.04 1.12
CA SER A 722 -1.30 -33.73 0.52
C SER A 722 -1.33 -35.25 0.73
N ALA A 723 -0.95 -35.99 -0.32
CA ALA A 723 -0.65 -37.41 -0.22
C ALA A 723 0.60 -37.71 0.64
N SER A 724 1.43 -36.68 0.92
CA SER A 724 2.67 -36.79 1.69
C SER A 724 2.52 -36.45 3.18
N TYR A 725 1.29 -36.22 3.67
CA TYR A 725 1.03 -36.00 5.09
C TYR A 725 1.58 -37.14 5.97
N PRO A 726 2.20 -36.86 7.15
CA PRO A 726 2.51 -35.55 7.72
C PRO A 726 3.92 -35.03 7.36
N SER A 727 4.58 -35.65 6.37
CA SER A 727 6.02 -35.44 6.11
C SER A 727 6.37 -34.15 5.35
N LEU A 728 5.37 -33.35 4.96
CA LEU A 728 5.59 -32.02 4.40
C LEU A 728 6.10 -31.04 5.45
N GLY A 729 7.02 -30.16 5.07
CA GLY A 729 7.61 -29.15 5.97
C GLY A 729 6.56 -28.27 6.66
N PHE A 730 5.52 -27.84 5.91
CA PHE A 730 4.44 -27.00 6.43
C PHE A 730 3.57 -27.70 7.50
N CYS A 731 3.52 -29.03 7.55
CA CYS A 731 2.75 -29.75 8.57
C CYS A 731 3.30 -29.58 10.00
N ASN A 732 4.52 -29.08 10.14
CA ASN A 732 5.12 -28.75 11.45
C ASN A 732 4.89 -27.29 11.86
N ALA A 733 4.31 -26.47 10.98
CA ALA A 733 4.09 -25.05 11.23
C ALA A 733 2.90 -24.77 12.15
N PHE A 734 2.12 -25.79 12.53
CA PHE A 734 1.01 -25.64 13.46
C PHE A 734 0.95 -26.79 14.46
N THR A 735 0.21 -26.57 15.55
CA THR A 735 0.00 -27.58 16.60
C THR A 735 -1.48 -27.71 16.95
N ARG A 736 -1.86 -28.90 17.45
CA ARG A 736 -3.21 -29.19 17.96
C ARG A 736 -3.17 -29.50 19.46
N ARG A 737 -4.24 -29.13 20.16
CA ARG A 737 -4.51 -29.48 21.56
C ARG A 737 -4.96 -30.94 21.68
N GLY A 738 -5.05 -31.43 22.91
CA GLY A 738 -5.53 -32.79 23.21
C GLY A 738 -7.00 -33.06 22.86
N ASP A 739 -7.81 -32.01 22.67
CA ASP A 739 -9.20 -32.10 22.17
C ASP A 739 -9.30 -32.01 20.64
N GLY A 740 -8.16 -31.97 19.95
CA GLY A 740 -8.06 -31.91 18.49
C GLY A 740 -8.09 -30.49 17.92
N GLY A 741 -8.45 -29.46 18.68
CA GLY A 741 -8.49 -28.08 18.16
C GLY A 741 -7.10 -27.55 17.83
N LEU A 742 -6.99 -26.70 16.79
CA LEU A 742 -5.75 -25.97 16.50
C LEU A 742 -5.39 -25.04 17.67
N ASN A 743 -4.10 -24.93 17.96
CA ASN A 743 -3.60 -24.20 19.13
C ASN A 743 -2.66 -23.05 18.76
N PHE A 744 -1.80 -23.29 17.78
CA PHE A 744 -0.76 -22.37 17.35
C PHE A 744 -0.45 -22.61 15.88
N LEU A 745 -0.16 -21.55 15.12
CA LEU A 745 0.32 -21.63 13.75
C LEU A 745 1.38 -20.55 13.51
N GLU A 746 2.42 -20.91 12.77
CA GLU A 746 3.48 -20.01 12.33
C GLU A 746 3.42 -19.86 10.81
N THR A 747 3.21 -18.62 10.34
CA THR A 747 3.36 -18.24 8.94
C THR A 747 4.71 -17.53 8.74
N GLY A 748 5.11 -17.38 7.49
CA GLY A 748 6.31 -16.63 7.15
C GLY A 748 6.53 -16.59 5.65
N GLN A 749 7.56 -15.85 5.27
CA GLN A 749 7.99 -15.71 3.89
C GLN A 749 8.81 -16.92 3.44
N ILE A 750 8.52 -17.46 2.27
CA ILE A 750 9.34 -18.51 1.64
C ILE A 750 9.44 -18.27 0.12
N ASN A 751 10.50 -18.80 -0.51
CA ASN A 751 10.65 -18.84 -1.95
C ASN A 751 9.85 -20.01 -2.55
N PHE A 752 8.76 -19.72 -3.25
CA PHE A 752 7.99 -20.76 -3.96
C PHE A 752 7.13 -20.20 -5.10
N ALA A 753 6.77 -18.92 -5.02
CA ALA A 753 5.81 -18.34 -5.94
C ALA A 753 6.44 -18.15 -7.33
N LYS A 754 5.58 -18.03 -8.34
CA LYS A 754 6.00 -17.78 -9.71
C LYS A 754 5.11 -16.73 -10.35
N LEU A 755 5.70 -15.88 -11.19
CA LEU A 755 4.99 -14.89 -12.00
C LEU A 755 5.38 -15.05 -13.46
N GLU A 756 4.39 -15.03 -14.36
CA GLU A 756 4.61 -14.99 -15.81
C GLU A 756 3.98 -13.74 -16.39
N ALA A 757 4.77 -12.94 -17.10
CA ALA A 757 4.28 -11.76 -17.79
C ALA A 757 4.81 -11.73 -19.23
N ARG A 758 3.94 -11.47 -20.21
CA ARG A 758 4.40 -11.24 -21.60
C ARG A 758 3.51 -10.25 -22.33
N GLY A 759 4.08 -9.57 -23.30
CA GLY A 759 3.36 -8.54 -24.04
C GLY A 759 4.09 -8.04 -25.27
N ILE A 760 3.47 -7.04 -25.88
CA ILE A 760 4.00 -6.33 -27.05
C ILE A 760 3.98 -4.84 -26.74
N ASP A 761 5.15 -4.23 -26.80
CA ASP A 761 5.31 -2.78 -26.79
C ASP A 761 5.43 -2.29 -28.23
N PHE A 762 4.80 -1.16 -28.52
CA PHE A 762 4.84 -0.54 -29.84
C PHE A 762 4.99 0.97 -29.72
N SER A 763 5.70 1.56 -30.68
CA SER A 763 5.73 3.01 -30.82
C SER A 763 5.78 3.46 -32.28
N ALA A 764 5.24 4.65 -32.52
CA ALA A 764 5.31 5.35 -33.79
C ALA A 764 5.62 6.82 -33.52
N ASN A 765 6.78 7.30 -33.98
CA ASN A 765 7.22 8.68 -33.86
C ASN A 765 7.32 9.29 -35.25
N TYR A 766 6.76 10.46 -35.46
CA TYR A 766 6.81 11.18 -36.72
C TYR A 766 6.96 12.68 -36.49
N ASP A 767 8.13 13.21 -36.83
CA ASP A 767 8.42 14.64 -36.80
C ASP A 767 8.53 15.17 -38.23
N PHE A 768 7.77 16.21 -38.56
CA PHE A 768 7.76 16.79 -39.91
C PHE A 768 7.49 18.30 -39.90
N THR A 769 7.92 18.97 -40.97
CA THR A 769 7.80 20.43 -41.12
C THR A 769 6.91 20.80 -42.30
N VAL A 770 5.97 21.74 -42.09
CA VAL A 770 5.13 22.33 -43.14
C VAL A 770 5.19 23.85 -43.05
N GLY A 771 5.97 24.46 -43.96
CA GLY A 771 6.24 25.91 -43.93
C GLY A 771 7.04 26.28 -42.68
N GLU A 772 6.50 27.15 -41.85
CA GLU A 772 7.10 27.59 -40.57
C GLU A 772 6.66 26.73 -39.37
N ASN A 773 5.92 25.65 -39.60
CA ASN A 773 5.31 24.83 -38.55
C ASN A 773 6.04 23.50 -38.44
N ASN A 774 6.46 23.14 -37.24
CA ASN A 774 6.94 21.81 -36.94
C ASN A 774 5.84 21.04 -36.21
N PHE A 775 5.63 19.79 -36.61
CA PHE A 775 4.66 18.90 -36.02
C PHE A 775 5.37 17.66 -35.51
N GLY A 776 4.99 17.21 -34.33
CA GLY A 776 5.41 15.94 -33.76
C GLY A 776 4.19 15.07 -33.47
N VAL A 777 4.25 13.81 -33.85
CA VAL A 777 3.29 12.77 -33.48
C VAL A 777 4.06 11.66 -32.79
N ARG A 778 3.72 11.36 -31.55
CA ARG A 778 4.33 10.28 -30.76
C ARG A 778 3.23 9.38 -30.24
N LEU A 779 3.20 8.14 -30.68
CA LEU A 779 2.36 7.10 -30.13
C LEU A 779 3.26 6.09 -29.45
N VAL A 780 3.00 5.77 -28.20
CA VAL A 780 3.62 4.66 -27.48
C VAL A 780 2.53 3.85 -26.80
N GLY A 781 2.63 2.53 -26.81
CA GLY A 781 1.67 1.70 -26.11
C GLY A 781 2.22 0.33 -25.81
N SER A 782 1.59 -0.33 -24.84
CA SER A 782 1.88 -1.69 -24.43
C SER A 782 0.59 -2.49 -24.40
N ARG A 783 0.65 -3.68 -25.00
CA ARG A 783 -0.42 -4.67 -24.97
C ARG A 783 0.05 -5.89 -24.20
N GLN A 784 -0.51 -6.07 -23.01
CA GLN A 784 -0.19 -7.19 -22.15
C GLN A 784 -1.04 -8.41 -22.54
N GLU A 785 -0.39 -9.53 -22.83
CA GLU A 785 -1.05 -10.76 -23.27
C GLU A 785 -1.16 -11.80 -22.16
N ARG A 786 -0.19 -11.82 -21.24
CA ARG A 786 -0.19 -12.63 -20.02
C ARG A 786 0.27 -11.81 -18.81
N LEU A 787 -0.39 -12.04 -17.69
CA LEU A 787 0.05 -11.68 -16.34
C LEU A 787 -0.57 -12.72 -15.42
N ASP A 788 0.17 -13.77 -15.15
CA ASP A 788 -0.33 -14.92 -14.40
C ASP A 788 0.52 -15.06 -13.14
N ARG A 789 -0.14 -15.24 -12.00
CA ARG A 789 0.46 -15.54 -10.70
C ARG A 789 0.24 -17.01 -10.33
N PHE A 790 1.23 -17.58 -9.66
CA PHE A 790 1.20 -18.93 -9.12
C PHE A 790 1.63 -18.85 -7.66
N PHE A 791 0.68 -18.49 -6.79
CA PHE A 791 0.93 -18.17 -5.37
C PHE A 791 0.34 -19.23 -4.44
N ASN A 792 -0.21 -20.31 -4.99
CA ASN A 792 -0.68 -21.45 -4.23
C ASN A 792 0.49 -22.42 -3.96
N PRO A 793 0.99 -22.54 -2.71
CA PRO A 793 2.13 -23.41 -2.40
C PRO A 793 1.77 -24.90 -2.47
N LEU A 794 0.48 -25.22 -2.63
CA LEU A 794 -0.06 -26.57 -2.59
C LEU A 794 -0.25 -27.13 -4.00
N ASP A 795 -0.50 -26.23 -4.94
CA ASP A 795 -0.58 -26.50 -6.35
C ASP A 795 0.12 -25.38 -7.14
N MET A 796 1.40 -25.61 -7.47
CA MET A 796 2.18 -24.67 -8.29
C MET A 796 1.69 -24.55 -9.75
N THR A 797 0.63 -25.27 -10.12
CA THR A 797 -0.03 -25.16 -11.43
C THR A 797 -1.31 -24.33 -11.38
N ASP A 798 -1.76 -23.93 -10.19
CA ASP A 798 -2.88 -23.03 -9.99
C ASP A 798 -2.54 -21.65 -10.54
N VAL A 799 -3.41 -21.14 -11.42
CA VAL A 799 -3.18 -19.91 -12.17
C VAL A 799 -4.14 -18.85 -11.70
N ASP A 800 -3.58 -17.74 -11.25
CA ASP A 800 -4.27 -16.51 -10.88
C ASP A 800 -4.00 -15.43 -11.96
N PRO A 801 -4.85 -15.33 -13.01
CA PRO A 801 -4.64 -14.40 -14.11
C PRO A 801 -5.05 -12.95 -13.79
N GLU A 802 -4.11 -12.03 -13.72
CA GLU A 802 -4.36 -10.64 -13.29
C GLU A 802 -4.75 -9.68 -14.44
N ILE A 803 -4.74 -10.13 -15.71
CA ILE A 803 -5.03 -9.24 -16.85
C ILE A 803 -6.49 -8.77 -16.83
N MET A 804 -6.66 -7.46 -17.05
CA MET A 804 -7.92 -6.72 -16.97
C MET A 804 -8.45 -6.57 -15.55
N GLU A 805 -7.71 -6.94 -14.52
CA GLU A 805 -8.04 -6.43 -13.19
C GLU A 805 -7.79 -4.93 -13.13
N ILE A 806 -8.20 -4.31 -12.03
CA ILE A 806 -8.00 -2.90 -11.81
C ILE A 806 -6.51 -2.55 -11.84
N GLN A 807 -6.17 -1.43 -12.48
CA GLN A 807 -4.79 -1.00 -12.75
C GLN A 807 -4.00 -1.91 -13.72
N ARG A 808 -4.60 -2.98 -14.25
CA ARG A 808 -3.96 -3.94 -15.14
C ARG A 808 -4.67 -4.02 -16.49
N PRO A 809 -4.87 -2.90 -17.20
CA PRO A 809 -5.54 -2.91 -18.49
C PRO A 809 -4.74 -3.72 -19.50
N ARG A 810 -5.42 -4.50 -20.33
CA ARG A 810 -4.79 -5.27 -21.41
C ARG A 810 -4.04 -4.39 -22.42
N LEU A 811 -4.48 -3.15 -22.61
CA LEU A 811 -3.88 -2.20 -23.54
C LEU A 811 -3.82 -0.83 -22.88
N THR A 812 -2.63 -0.26 -22.83
CA THR A 812 -2.39 1.13 -22.46
C THR A 812 -1.65 1.81 -23.60
N ALA A 813 -2.04 3.02 -23.98
CA ALA A 813 -1.34 3.79 -25.00
C ALA A 813 -1.35 5.28 -24.67
N SER A 814 -0.31 6.00 -25.07
CA SER A 814 -0.20 7.45 -24.98
C SER A 814 0.05 8.02 -26.37
N LEU A 815 -0.80 8.95 -26.79
CA LEU A 815 -0.66 9.74 -28.00
C LEU A 815 -0.27 11.17 -27.62
N GLY A 816 0.92 11.60 -28.02
CA GLY A 816 1.38 12.98 -27.96
C GLY A 816 1.33 13.63 -29.35
N LEU A 817 0.73 14.80 -29.43
CA LEU A 817 0.75 15.68 -30.59
C LEU A 817 1.43 16.99 -30.18
N SER A 818 2.39 17.46 -30.95
CA SER A 818 3.03 18.76 -30.73
C SER A 818 2.99 19.61 -31.99
N TRP A 819 2.86 20.91 -31.80
CA TRP A 819 2.95 21.92 -32.84
C TRP A 819 3.80 23.09 -32.34
N ASP A 820 4.86 23.39 -33.08
CA ASP A 820 5.73 24.54 -32.83
C ASP A 820 5.64 25.51 -34.00
N ARG A 821 5.56 26.81 -33.69
CA ARG A 821 5.69 27.90 -34.65
C ARG A 821 6.35 29.12 -34.02
N GLY A 822 7.63 29.32 -34.32
CA GLY A 822 8.41 30.43 -33.76
C GLY A 822 8.39 30.38 -32.23
N PRO A 823 7.93 31.43 -31.52
CA PRO A 823 7.90 31.46 -30.07
C PRO A 823 6.75 30.65 -29.43
N VAL A 824 5.81 30.12 -30.21
CA VAL A 824 4.63 29.40 -29.70
C VAL A 824 4.83 27.89 -29.82
N ARG A 825 4.58 27.18 -28.73
CA ARG A 825 4.48 25.71 -28.69
C ARG A 825 3.14 25.29 -28.12
N VAL A 826 2.53 24.27 -28.70
CA VAL A 826 1.30 23.65 -28.21
C VAL A 826 1.47 22.13 -28.21
N GLY A 827 1.10 21.49 -27.12
CA GLY A 827 1.11 20.04 -26.95
C GLY A 827 -0.25 19.51 -26.51
N LEU A 828 -0.67 18.38 -27.08
CA LEU A 828 -1.80 17.59 -26.60
C LEU A 828 -1.29 16.17 -26.32
N GLN A 829 -1.44 15.71 -25.08
CA GLN A 829 -1.22 14.31 -24.71
C GLN A 829 -2.56 13.63 -24.49
N THR A 830 -2.71 12.37 -24.87
CA THR A 830 -3.90 11.57 -24.57
C THR A 830 -3.50 10.15 -24.20
N ILE A 831 -3.87 9.73 -22.99
CA ILE A 831 -3.67 8.38 -22.48
C ILE A 831 -4.96 7.59 -22.67
N TYR A 832 -4.85 6.43 -23.28
CA TYR A 832 -5.89 5.43 -23.41
C TYR A 832 -5.61 4.26 -22.48
N GLN A 833 -6.65 3.80 -21.79
CA GLN A 833 -6.62 2.56 -21.02
C GLN A 833 -7.84 1.69 -21.39
N GLY A 834 -7.58 0.41 -21.59
CA GLY A 834 -8.63 -0.58 -21.85
C GLY A 834 -9.52 -0.83 -20.62
N LYS A 835 -10.69 -1.41 -20.89
CA LYS A 835 -11.63 -1.87 -19.84
C LYS A 835 -10.95 -2.77 -18.81
N GLN A 836 -11.41 -2.67 -17.57
CA GLN A 836 -10.91 -3.43 -16.42
C GLN A 836 -12.06 -3.88 -15.53
N GLY A 837 -11.83 -4.92 -14.74
CA GLY A 837 -12.75 -5.47 -13.77
C GLY A 837 -12.99 -4.49 -12.62
N VAL A 838 -14.16 -4.60 -12.00
CA VAL A 838 -14.45 -3.91 -10.74
C VAL A 838 -13.79 -4.57 -9.54
N ASP A 839 -13.32 -5.80 -9.73
CA ASP A 839 -12.64 -6.69 -8.77
C ASP A 839 -11.78 -7.71 -9.54
N GLU A 840 -11.28 -8.73 -8.84
CA GLU A 840 -10.58 -9.92 -9.37
C GLU A 840 -11.27 -10.49 -10.62
N ILE A 841 -10.49 -10.80 -11.65
CA ILE A 841 -11.07 -11.14 -12.96
C ILE A 841 -11.77 -12.50 -12.94
N GLU A 842 -11.36 -13.39 -12.05
CA GLU A 842 -11.88 -14.71 -11.74
C GLU A 842 -13.31 -14.58 -11.22
N GLU A 843 -13.51 -13.70 -10.23
CA GLU A 843 -14.81 -13.39 -9.66
C GLU A 843 -15.70 -12.65 -10.67
N VAL A 844 -15.14 -11.73 -11.45
CA VAL A 844 -15.89 -10.99 -12.46
C VAL A 844 -16.38 -11.89 -13.59
N ARG A 845 -15.56 -12.85 -14.05
CA ARG A 845 -15.85 -13.69 -15.22
C ARG A 845 -16.35 -15.09 -14.90
N GLY A 846 -16.17 -15.56 -13.67
CA GLY A 846 -16.41 -16.95 -13.28
C GLY A 846 -15.50 -17.92 -14.02
N ILE A 847 -14.19 -17.70 -13.96
CA ILE A 847 -13.17 -18.61 -14.51
C ILE A 847 -12.47 -19.38 -13.38
N ALA A 848 -11.62 -20.36 -13.71
CA ALA A 848 -10.88 -21.17 -12.73
C ALA A 848 -11.75 -21.87 -11.65
N GLY A 849 -13.02 -22.15 -11.95
CA GLY A 849 -13.96 -22.76 -10.99
C GLY A 849 -14.76 -21.78 -10.14
N GLN A 850 -14.46 -20.48 -10.25
CA GLN A 850 -15.24 -19.42 -9.61
C GLN A 850 -16.57 -19.17 -10.30
N SER A 851 -17.54 -18.65 -9.54
CA SER A 851 -18.83 -18.19 -10.08
C SER A 851 -18.75 -16.71 -10.43
N PRO A 852 -19.38 -16.24 -11.53
CA PRO A 852 -19.38 -14.82 -11.85
C PRO A 852 -20.22 -14.04 -10.83
N LEU A 853 -19.61 -13.11 -10.11
CA LEU A 853 -20.21 -12.45 -8.95
C LEU A 853 -20.95 -11.14 -9.29
N TYR A 854 -20.62 -10.48 -10.41
CA TYR A 854 -21.04 -9.09 -10.69
C TYR A 854 -22.03 -8.91 -11.86
N GLY A 855 -22.41 -9.99 -12.55
CA GLY A 855 -23.28 -9.92 -13.73
C GLY A 855 -22.73 -8.98 -14.81
N SER A 856 -23.55 -8.05 -15.33
CA SER A 856 -23.12 -7.08 -16.34
C SER A 856 -22.33 -5.89 -15.79
N ALA A 857 -22.27 -5.71 -14.47
CA ALA A 857 -21.60 -4.59 -13.83
C ALA A 857 -20.10 -4.85 -13.56
N GLY A 858 -19.60 -6.04 -13.90
CA GLY A 858 -18.25 -6.48 -13.54
C GLY A 858 -17.09 -5.78 -14.24
N PHE A 859 -17.35 -4.83 -15.15
CA PHE A 859 -16.28 -4.09 -15.85
C PHE A 859 -16.55 -2.59 -15.86
N PHE A 860 -15.49 -1.82 -15.60
CA PHE A 860 -15.39 -0.43 -16.00
C PHE A 860 -15.20 -0.31 -17.52
N GLY A 861 -15.58 0.85 -18.06
CA GLY A 861 -15.37 1.19 -19.46
C GLY A 861 -13.89 1.39 -19.83
N ASN A 862 -13.65 1.68 -21.11
CA ASN A 862 -12.35 2.21 -21.53
C ASN A 862 -12.25 3.68 -21.12
N VAL A 863 -11.03 4.15 -20.85
CA VAL A 863 -10.80 5.52 -20.40
C VAL A 863 -9.87 6.27 -21.36
N LEU A 864 -10.14 7.56 -21.55
CA LEU A 864 -9.35 8.50 -22.34
C LEU A 864 -9.09 9.78 -21.53
N ILE A 865 -7.82 10.02 -21.18
CA ILE A 865 -7.39 11.18 -20.40
C ILE A 865 -6.58 12.07 -21.33
N SER A 866 -6.99 13.32 -21.53
CA SER A 866 -6.28 14.25 -22.42
C SER A 866 -5.77 15.46 -21.67
N ASP A 867 -4.51 15.82 -21.87
CA ASP A 867 -3.88 17.01 -21.29
C ASP A 867 -3.43 17.94 -22.42
N LEU A 868 -3.76 19.22 -22.30
CA LEU A 868 -3.38 20.26 -23.26
C LEU A 868 -2.40 21.22 -22.60
N ASN A 869 -1.30 21.56 -23.26
CA ASN A 869 -0.38 22.60 -22.82
C ASN A 869 -0.01 23.54 -23.96
N ALA A 870 0.31 24.78 -23.62
CA ALA A 870 0.83 25.78 -24.53
C ALA A 870 1.88 26.63 -23.84
N SER A 871 2.90 27.05 -24.58
CA SER A 871 3.92 27.97 -24.09
C SER A 871 4.24 29.06 -25.12
N TYR A 872 4.67 30.21 -24.62
CA TYR A 872 5.06 31.37 -25.41
C TYR A 872 6.37 31.95 -24.89
N GLN A 873 7.41 31.87 -25.72
CA GLN A 873 8.68 32.52 -25.48
C GLN A 873 8.55 34.02 -25.80
N TRP A 874 8.51 34.86 -24.76
CA TRP A 874 8.35 36.31 -24.94
C TRP A 874 9.65 36.97 -25.40
N LYS A 875 10.77 36.55 -24.82
CA LYS A 875 12.14 36.95 -25.16
C LYS A 875 13.09 35.85 -24.67
N ASP A 876 14.37 35.98 -24.98
CA ASP A 876 15.40 35.08 -24.46
C ASP A 876 15.33 35.07 -22.93
N GLY A 877 15.28 33.86 -22.37
CA GLY A 877 15.19 33.64 -20.94
C GLY A 877 13.82 33.91 -20.30
N VAL A 878 12.74 34.20 -21.04
CA VAL A 878 11.40 34.36 -20.44
C VAL A 878 10.34 33.59 -21.22
N ASN A 879 9.76 32.56 -20.59
CA ASN A 879 8.73 31.71 -21.15
C ASN A 879 7.49 31.67 -20.25
N PHE A 880 6.33 31.97 -20.82
CA PHE A 880 5.05 31.78 -20.14
C PHE A 880 4.44 30.46 -20.62
N PHE A 881 3.88 29.67 -19.71
CA PHE A 881 3.20 28.44 -20.08
C PHE A 881 1.88 28.29 -19.33
N ALA A 882 0.93 27.61 -19.95
CA ALA A 882 -0.35 27.27 -19.34
C ALA A 882 -0.88 25.98 -19.97
N GLY A 883 -1.80 25.32 -19.29
CA GLY A 883 -2.43 24.12 -19.81
C GLY A 883 -3.61 23.67 -18.98
N ILE A 884 -4.26 22.61 -19.44
CA ILE A 884 -5.40 21.97 -18.82
C ILE A 884 -5.08 20.49 -18.71
N ASN A 885 -4.91 20.00 -17.49
CA ASN A 885 -4.86 18.58 -17.20
C ASN A 885 -6.29 18.03 -17.13
N ASN A 886 -6.50 16.81 -17.60
CA ASN A 886 -7.80 16.15 -17.70
C ASN A 886 -8.85 17.03 -18.41
N LEU A 887 -8.56 17.41 -19.66
CA LEU A 887 -9.36 18.28 -20.51
C LEU A 887 -10.84 17.86 -20.60
N TRP A 888 -11.15 16.57 -20.53
CA TRP A 888 -12.53 16.08 -20.65
C TRP A 888 -13.25 15.94 -19.31
N ASP A 889 -12.60 16.28 -18.19
CA ASP A 889 -13.10 16.06 -16.83
C ASP A 889 -13.51 14.60 -16.58
N GLU A 890 -12.67 13.66 -17.05
CA GLU A 890 -12.84 12.24 -16.80
C GLU A 890 -12.73 11.97 -15.29
N GLU A 891 -13.68 11.23 -14.74
CA GLU A 891 -13.73 10.90 -13.32
C GLU A 891 -12.97 9.60 -13.03
N PRO A 892 -12.57 9.37 -11.76
CA PRO A 892 -12.09 8.06 -11.33
C PRO A 892 -13.14 6.97 -11.60
N PHE A 893 -12.71 5.71 -11.61
CA PHE A 893 -13.65 4.59 -11.58
C PHE A 893 -14.50 4.62 -10.32
N SER A 894 -15.75 4.16 -10.40
CA SER A 894 -16.74 4.39 -9.32
C SER A 894 -16.38 3.75 -7.99
N THR A 895 -15.53 2.71 -7.96
CA THR A 895 -15.03 2.11 -6.71
C THR A 895 -13.60 2.54 -6.38
N GLN A 896 -13.10 3.59 -7.04
CA GLN A 896 -11.74 4.12 -6.90
C GLN A 896 -11.78 5.61 -6.63
N THR A 897 -10.79 6.10 -5.88
CA THR A 897 -10.75 7.51 -5.47
C THR A 897 -9.71 8.33 -6.21
N ALA A 898 -8.69 7.68 -6.78
CA ALA A 898 -7.57 8.33 -7.43
C ALA A 898 -7.09 7.63 -8.71
N TRP A 899 -7.92 6.76 -9.29
CA TRP A 899 -7.56 5.98 -10.47
C TRP A 899 -8.73 5.82 -11.45
N PRO A 900 -8.52 5.91 -12.78
CA PRO A 900 -7.24 6.22 -13.47
C PRO A 900 -6.88 7.70 -13.49
N VAL A 901 -7.79 8.55 -13.02
CA VAL A 901 -7.59 9.99 -12.84
C VAL A 901 -7.66 10.31 -11.35
N GLY A 902 -6.86 11.26 -10.89
CA GLY A 902 -6.92 11.74 -9.51
C GLY A 902 -8.17 12.58 -9.20
N PRO A 903 -8.49 12.81 -7.92
CA PRO A 903 -9.71 13.51 -7.52
C PRO A 903 -9.72 15.01 -7.88
N ARG A 904 -8.61 15.60 -8.36
CA ARG A 904 -8.58 17.01 -8.82
C ARG A 904 -9.47 17.29 -10.02
N GLY A 905 -9.76 16.28 -10.85
CA GLY A 905 -10.52 16.46 -12.09
C GLY A 905 -9.82 17.42 -13.07
N ARG A 906 -10.60 18.11 -13.91
CA ARG A 906 -10.05 19.12 -14.83
C ARG A 906 -9.31 20.22 -14.05
N THR A 907 -8.03 20.42 -14.36
CA THR A 907 -7.17 21.38 -13.65
C THR A 907 -6.47 22.30 -14.63
N LEU A 908 -6.71 23.61 -14.51
CA LEU A 908 -5.97 24.63 -15.25
C LEU A 908 -4.64 24.87 -14.53
N PHE A 909 -3.53 24.88 -15.26
CA PHE A 909 -2.26 25.35 -14.70
C PHE A 909 -1.68 26.51 -15.52
N LEU A 910 -0.90 27.32 -14.85
CA LEU A 910 -0.23 28.49 -15.41
C LEU A 910 1.09 28.70 -14.69
N GLY A 911 2.09 29.12 -15.45
CA GLY A 911 3.43 29.27 -14.94
C GLY A 911 4.33 30.17 -15.78
N LEU A 912 5.47 30.48 -15.18
CA LEU A 912 6.52 31.34 -15.70
C LEU A 912 7.85 30.63 -15.48
N SER A 913 8.63 30.56 -16.55
CA SER A 913 10.03 30.16 -16.51
C SER A 913 10.90 31.35 -16.86
N TYR A 914 11.89 31.63 -16.02
CA TYR A 914 12.88 32.68 -16.23
C TYR A 914 14.28 32.08 -16.16
N SER A 915 15.11 32.30 -17.18
CA SER A 915 16.50 31.88 -17.20
C SER A 915 17.43 33.02 -17.61
N LEU A 916 18.63 33.08 -17.04
CA LEU A 916 19.69 34.05 -17.30
C LEU A 916 20.96 33.40 -17.82
#